data_AF-A0A395JT52-F1
#
_entry.id   AF-A0A395JT52-F1
#
_cell.length_a   1.000
_cell.length_b   1.000
_cell.length_c   1.000
_cell.angle_alpha   90.00
_cell.angle_beta   90.00
_cell.angle_gamma   90.00
#
_symmetry.space_group_name_H-M   'P 1'
#
loop_
_entity.id
_entity.type
_entity.pdbx_description
1 polymer ?
#
loop_
_entity_poly.entity_id
_entity_poly.type
_entity_poly.pdbx_seq_one_letter_code
_entity_poly.pdbx_strand_id
1 'polypeptide(L)'
;MKKLFIILIGLLLWSNTYGQDPLWRFSITSNDIDFIKSDDPDDFQSVSYLGTRDNVEMPSKEKRGLFEDGVHIFEATFATGKVLPIWVSGDLGNATQARTWVDKLTPRLGKLPVQNRQNLDHINIHWGGPNTTANAENKGRFFNLYSQNMDVRISNNDLEETVFHESVHAGYQEDYQETAAWQNAVSSDNAYITEYARDFTLDDGTKIEDMPEHAIFCYTYLKYPGRLPANVENFVINYLQNRTAFFRDIIGYPDNTGGNNTGGNNNGGNNNGGSNNENLIGFDNLGDRTTTSANRRAMPVVMPEDGTITSIAMYHEAGQGDMRLAIYSGSGTNPNNRIAVTDVTTVSSQTGWQTIQLQQPVQVNANETLFLAWVYENNPGIRYRQGSPGRIDAGSGWSSGMPSSWGSTANQSNWIYYIYANYTPSSGSDNNGGSSTTTRVGYKNLGDLVSAAASNRRAMPIDMPSDGQITSISMYHEGGSNDMTLAVYDGSGTTPQNRLGITPITPVNNSAGWQTINLEQPVSVSANQRLFLAWVYEDSVEVRYYSGTPGRINSNQGWSDGIMPSFWQGNTAQSNWVYNIYANYTTTSFKSSTKKGVNDNESIIDTSLKNNITLKSSLVKNDLTFVNNNSITVSKISIYDITGKVVGLINAPQSNKLINIDVSNLDSGIYFVNLSSSNNNLNFKWLKN
;
A
#
# COMPACT_ATOMS: atom_id res chain seq x y z
N MET A 1 14.91 -72.51 -12.34
CA MET A 1 15.62 -71.85 -11.22
C MET A 1 16.06 -70.47 -11.68
N LYS A 2 16.03 -69.46 -10.79
CA LYS A 2 16.28 -68.00 -10.95
C LYS A 2 14.99 -67.22 -11.22
N LYS A 3 14.28 -66.75 -10.19
CA LYS A 3 14.55 -65.66 -9.20
C LYS A 3 13.62 -64.49 -9.54
N LEU A 4 12.57 -64.40 -8.73
CA LEU A 4 11.72 -63.23 -8.48
C LEU A 4 12.59 -61.97 -8.34
N PHE A 5 12.24 -60.90 -9.06
CA PHE A 5 12.56 -59.53 -8.64
C PHE A 5 11.33 -58.68 -8.93
N ILE A 6 10.55 -58.45 -7.88
CA ILE A 6 9.52 -57.42 -7.83
C ILE A 6 10.28 -56.09 -7.68
N ILE A 7 10.36 -55.30 -8.75
CA ILE A 7 10.77 -53.90 -8.65
C ILE A 7 9.49 -53.11 -8.39
N LEU A 8 9.28 -52.78 -7.12
CA LEU A 8 8.30 -51.80 -6.68
C LEU A 8 8.81 -50.42 -7.13
N ILE A 9 8.36 -49.92 -8.29
CA ILE A 9 8.54 -48.52 -8.66
C ILE A 9 7.57 -47.73 -7.79
N GLY A 10 8.05 -47.28 -6.63
CA GLY A 10 7.42 -46.19 -5.90
C GLY A 10 7.57 -44.92 -6.74
N LEU A 11 6.55 -44.60 -7.54
CA LEU A 11 6.34 -43.26 -8.06
C LEU A 11 6.00 -42.36 -6.87
N LEU A 12 7.03 -41.91 -6.15
CA LEU A 12 6.95 -40.72 -5.33
C LEU A 12 6.87 -39.55 -6.31
N LEU A 13 5.64 -39.18 -6.68
CA LEU A 13 5.36 -37.85 -7.19
C LEU A 13 5.58 -36.89 -6.02
N TRP A 14 6.78 -36.33 -5.93
CA TRP A 14 7.00 -35.14 -5.11
C TRP A 14 6.27 -34.02 -5.85
N SER A 15 4.99 -33.81 -5.53
CA SER A 15 4.36 -32.54 -5.83
C SER A 15 5.07 -31.51 -4.95
N ASN A 16 5.96 -30.70 -5.52
CA ASN A 16 6.35 -29.46 -4.88
C ASN A 16 5.07 -28.63 -4.76
N THR A 17 4.50 -28.63 -3.56
CA THR A 17 3.38 -27.75 -3.23
C THR A 17 3.96 -26.37 -3.00
N TYR A 18 3.94 -25.54 -4.04
CA TYR A 18 4.22 -24.11 -3.91
C TYR A 18 3.11 -23.45 -3.10
N GLY A 19 3.44 -22.36 -2.39
CA GLY A 19 2.51 -21.65 -1.53
C GLY A 19 1.28 -21.10 -2.28
N GLN A 20 1.45 -20.73 -3.56
CA GLN A 20 0.42 -20.28 -4.49
C GLN A 20 0.82 -20.51 -5.95
N ASP A 21 -0.16 -20.50 -6.85
CA ASP A 21 0.09 -20.44 -8.29
C ASP A 21 0.58 -19.04 -8.73
N PRO A 22 1.47 -18.95 -9.73
CA PRO A 22 1.89 -17.67 -10.30
C PRO A 22 0.71 -16.88 -10.88
N LEU A 23 0.80 -15.55 -10.79
CA LEU A 23 -0.25 -14.64 -11.28
C LEU A 23 -0.18 -14.41 -12.79
N TRP A 24 1.03 -14.44 -13.36
CA TRP A 24 1.25 -14.19 -14.79
C TRP A 24 2.31 -15.10 -15.37
N ARG A 25 2.39 -15.09 -16.71
CA ARG A 25 3.45 -15.79 -17.41
C ARG A 25 4.80 -15.08 -17.30
N PHE A 26 4.82 -13.76 -17.48
CA PHE A 26 5.99 -12.88 -17.49
C PHE A 26 5.72 -11.58 -16.74
N SER A 27 6.76 -11.00 -16.13
CA SER A 27 6.68 -9.77 -15.35
C SER A 27 6.35 -8.53 -16.18
N ILE A 28 6.84 -8.46 -17.42
CA ILE A 28 6.67 -7.30 -18.31
C ILE A 28 5.47 -7.46 -19.25
N THR A 29 5.36 -8.58 -19.98
CA THR A 29 4.54 -8.61 -21.23
C THR A 29 3.16 -9.25 -21.09
N SER A 30 2.80 -9.71 -19.90
CA SER A 30 1.55 -10.47 -19.69
C SER A 30 0.60 -9.84 -18.67
N ASN A 31 0.81 -8.56 -18.40
CA ASN A 31 -0.04 -7.71 -17.58
C ASN A 31 0.02 -6.26 -18.11
N ASP A 32 -0.92 -5.42 -17.69
CA ASP A 32 -0.99 -4.00 -18.09
C ASP A 32 -0.55 -3.07 -16.93
N ILE A 33 0.35 -3.53 -16.06
CA ILE A 33 0.82 -2.75 -14.91
C ILE A 33 1.93 -1.81 -15.37
N ASP A 34 1.71 -0.52 -15.20
CA ASP A 34 2.72 0.52 -15.34
C ASP A 34 3.49 0.62 -14.02
N PHE A 35 4.54 -0.18 -13.89
CA PHE A 35 5.30 -0.37 -12.65
C PHE A 35 6.15 0.86 -12.33
N ILE A 36 6.77 1.42 -13.37
CA ILE A 36 7.63 2.59 -13.31
C ILE A 36 7.15 3.56 -14.39
N LYS A 37 6.53 4.64 -13.95
CA LYS A 37 5.88 5.58 -14.86
C LYS A 37 6.91 6.47 -15.54
N SER A 38 6.60 6.86 -16.78
CA SER A 38 7.46 7.78 -17.55
C SER A 38 7.71 9.12 -16.85
N ASP A 39 6.77 9.59 -16.04
CA ASP A 39 6.82 10.84 -15.26
C ASP A 39 7.36 10.67 -13.82
N ASP A 40 7.77 9.46 -13.43
CA ASP A 40 8.45 9.28 -12.15
C ASP A 40 9.78 10.06 -12.09
N PRO A 41 10.19 10.56 -10.91
CA PRO A 41 11.46 11.23 -10.75
C PRO A 41 12.64 10.35 -11.21
N ASP A 42 13.59 10.97 -11.90
CA ASP A 42 14.79 10.29 -12.37
C ASP A 42 16.06 11.13 -12.12
N ASP A 43 17.19 10.44 -12.01
CA ASP A 43 18.48 11.06 -11.71
C ASP A 43 19.27 11.47 -12.97
N PHE A 44 18.68 11.42 -14.17
CA PHE A 44 19.42 11.71 -15.40
C PHE A 44 19.77 13.21 -15.49
N GLN A 45 21.02 13.52 -15.87
CA GLN A 45 21.50 14.90 -16.00
C GLN A 45 21.84 15.29 -17.43
N SER A 46 22.69 14.50 -18.09
CA SER A 46 23.21 14.87 -19.43
C SER A 46 23.78 13.68 -20.18
N VAL A 47 23.85 13.82 -21.51
CA VAL A 47 24.55 12.89 -22.42
C VAL A 47 25.66 13.62 -23.16
N SER A 48 26.85 13.02 -23.19
CA SER A 48 27.98 13.44 -24.02
C SER A 48 28.23 12.41 -25.14
N TYR A 49 28.56 12.88 -26.35
CA TYR A 49 28.95 12.01 -27.46
C TYR A 49 30.47 12.02 -27.59
N LEU A 50 31.08 10.82 -27.59
CA LEU A 50 32.54 10.65 -27.58
C LEU A 50 33.12 10.28 -28.95
N GLY A 51 32.29 10.01 -29.96
CA GLY A 51 32.71 9.61 -31.29
C GLY A 51 32.36 8.16 -31.62
N THR A 52 32.98 7.63 -32.66
CA THR A 52 32.84 6.24 -33.09
C THR A 52 34.07 5.41 -32.71
N ARG A 53 33.86 4.12 -32.45
CA ARG A 53 34.94 3.15 -32.22
C ARG A 53 34.75 1.91 -33.08
N ASP A 54 35.88 1.37 -33.53
CA ASP A 54 35.92 0.09 -34.24
C ASP A 54 36.30 -1.05 -33.30
N ASN A 55 35.97 -2.28 -33.69
CA ASN A 55 36.27 -3.51 -32.97
C ASN A 55 35.82 -3.48 -31.49
N VAL A 56 34.58 -3.02 -31.25
CA VAL A 56 33.93 -2.98 -29.93
C VAL A 56 33.17 -4.28 -29.70
N GLU A 57 33.39 -4.94 -28.57
CA GLU A 57 32.64 -6.13 -28.19
C GLU A 57 31.17 -5.76 -27.88
N MET A 58 30.26 -6.10 -28.78
CA MET A 58 28.86 -5.69 -28.75
C MET A 58 27.98 -6.84 -29.26
N PRO A 59 27.83 -7.93 -28.48
CA PRO A 59 27.17 -9.15 -28.93
C PRO A 59 25.67 -8.93 -29.17
N SER A 60 25.14 -9.42 -30.29
CA SER A 60 23.75 -9.24 -30.70
C SER A 60 23.05 -10.57 -31.00
N LYS A 61 21.74 -10.67 -30.74
CA LYS A 61 20.90 -11.80 -31.17
C LYS A 61 20.68 -11.82 -32.70
N GLU A 62 20.78 -10.67 -33.36
CA GLU A 62 20.48 -10.51 -34.79
C GLU A 62 21.70 -10.78 -35.69
N LYS A 63 22.91 -10.72 -35.13
CA LYS A 63 24.16 -10.88 -35.88
C LYS A 63 25.04 -11.96 -35.30
N ARG A 64 25.68 -12.76 -36.17
CA ARG A 64 26.72 -13.70 -35.77
C ARG A 64 28.06 -12.96 -35.69
N GLY A 65 28.48 -12.57 -34.49
CA GLY A 65 29.76 -11.90 -34.23
C GLY A 65 29.77 -11.25 -32.85
N LEU A 66 30.94 -11.24 -32.20
CA LEU A 66 31.11 -10.58 -30.89
C LEU A 66 31.50 -9.11 -31.01
N PHE A 67 32.14 -8.72 -32.12
CA PHE A 67 32.69 -7.38 -32.31
C PHE A 67 32.00 -6.63 -33.45
N GLU A 68 31.84 -5.32 -33.28
CA GLU A 68 31.27 -4.42 -34.28
C GLU A 68 32.18 -3.19 -34.51
N ASP A 69 32.21 -2.72 -35.76
CA ASP A 69 32.90 -1.50 -36.18
C ASP A 69 31.93 -0.31 -36.28
N GLY A 70 32.44 0.92 -36.18
CA GLY A 70 31.64 2.14 -36.32
C GLY A 70 30.64 2.38 -35.19
N VAL A 71 30.86 1.80 -34.00
CA VAL A 71 29.96 1.92 -32.85
C VAL A 71 30.02 3.33 -32.28
N HIS A 72 28.85 3.98 -32.17
CA HIS A 72 28.72 5.31 -31.57
C HIS A 72 28.76 5.21 -30.04
N ILE A 73 29.67 5.96 -29.41
CA ILE A 73 29.87 5.95 -27.96
C ILE A 73 29.29 7.22 -27.34
N PHE A 74 28.37 7.03 -26.41
CA PHE A 74 27.81 8.07 -25.57
C PHE A 74 28.11 7.81 -24.10
N GLU A 75 28.10 8.85 -23.28
CA GLU A 75 28.16 8.75 -21.82
C GLU A 75 26.98 9.50 -21.21
N ALA A 76 26.16 8.80 -20.43
CA ALA A 76 25.10 9.38 -19.63
C ALA A 76 25.61 9.68 -18.21
N THR A 77 25.37 10.88 -17.71
CA THR A 77 25.72 11.31 -16.35
C THR A 77 24.47 11.40 -15.49
N PHE A 78 24.57 10.94 -14.24
CA PHE A 78 23.48 10.91 -13.27
C PHE A 78 23.81 11.73 -12.02
N ALA A 79 22.79 12.24 -11.33
CA ALA A 79 22.91 13.07 -10.13
C ALA A 79 23.65 12.37 -8.97
N THR A 80 23.63 11.03 -8.94
CA THR A 80 24.37 10.22 -7.97
C THR A 80 25.83 9.97 -8.35
N GLY A 81 26.33 10.62 -9.40
CA GLY A 81 27.74 10.60 -9.80
C GLY A 81 28.14 9.48 -10.75
N LYS A 82 27.25 8.53 -11.11
CA LYS A 82 27.55 7.52 -12.13
C LYS A 82 27.69 8.20 -13.50
N VAL A 83 28.74 7.83 -14.21
CA VAL A 83 28.87 8.01 -15.67
C VAL A 83 28.72 6.62 -16.29
N LEU A 84 27.73 6.44 -17.14
CA LEU A 84 27.40 5.15 -17.75
C LEU A 84 27.56 5.23 -19.28
N PRO A 85 28.52 4.48 -19.86
CA PRO A 85 28.65 4.34 -21.30
C PRO A 85 27.40 3.72 -21.94
N ILE A 86 26.99 4.26 -23.08
CA ILE A 86 25.93 3.72 -23.95
C ILE A 86 26.51 3.58 -25.34
N TRP A 87 26.55 2.36 -25.84
CA TRP A 87 27.11 2.00 -27.14
C TRP A 87 25.96 1.74 -28.12
N VAL A 88 25.98 2.44 -29.24
CA VAL A 88 24.93 2.37 -30.25
C VAL A 88 25.54 1.85 -31.53
N SER A 89 24.98 0.76 -32.05
CA SER A 89 25.41 0.11 -33.28
C SER A 89 25.50 1.11 -34.45
N GLY A 90 26.55 0.98 -35.28
CA GLY A 90 26.73 1.84 -36.45
C GLY A 90 25.61 1.70 -37.49
N ASP A 91 24.87 0.58 -37.45
CA ASP A 91 23.71 0.33 -38.30
C ASP A 91 22.51 1.26 -38.00
N LEU A 92 22.53 1.94 -36.85
CA LEU A 92 21.49 2.90 -36.46
C LEU A 92 21.73 4.30 -37.03
N GLY A 93 22.63 4.40 -38.01
CA GLY A 93 22.86 5.60 -38.81
C GLY A 93 23.93 6.49 -38.23
N ASN A 94 23.88 7.79 -38.54
CA ASN A 94 24.87 8.74 -38.06
C ASN A 94 24.66 9.12 -36.58
N ALA A 95 25.58 9.92 -36.01
CA ALA A 95 25.54 10.34 -34.61
C ALA A 95 24.21 10.97 -34.16
N THR A 96 23.54 11.74 -35.03
CA THR A 96 22.23 12.34 -34.72
C THR A 96 21.14 11.27 -34.63
N GLN A 97 21.16 10.28 -35.53
CA GLN A 97 20.21 9.17 -35.50
C GLN A 97 20.47 8.26 -34.30
N ALA A 98 21.73 7.92 -34.02
CA ALA A 98 22.13 7.16 -32.84
C ALA A 98 21.68 7.85 -31.55
N ARG A 99 21.83 9.18 -31.47
CA ARG A 99 21.40 9.98 -30.31
C ARG A 99 19.91 9.84 -29.98
N THR A 100 19.05 9.67 -30.99
CA THR A 100 17.59 9.51 -30.75
C THR A 100 17.27 8.27 -29.91
N TRP A 101 18.06 7.20 -30.02
CA TRP A 101 17.88 6.00 -29.21
C TRP A 101 18.40 6.17 -27.79
N VAL A 102 19.50 6.90 -27.63
CA VAL A 102 20.06 7.26 -26.31
C VAL A 102 19.08 8.14 -25.53
N ASP A 103 18.43 9.09 -26.19
CA ASP A 103 17.44 9.97 -25.54
C ASP A 103 16.19 9.20 -25.08
N LYS A 104 15.81 8.12 -25.76
CA LYS A 104 14.75 7.20 -25.30
C LYS A 104 15.16 6.43 -24.04
N LEU A 105 16.43 6.03 -23.95
CA LEU A 105 16.92 5.18 -22.87
C LEU A 105 17.24 5.96 -21.58
N THR A 106 17.85 7.14 -21.71
CA THR A 106 18.54 7.79 -20.58
C THR A 106 17.67 8.20 -19.38
N PRO A 107 16.46 8.74 -19.55
CA PRO A 107 15.57 8.98 -18.41
C PRO A 107 15.20 7.69 -17.66
N ARG A 108 15.13 6.56 -18.36
CA ARG A 108 14.75 5.25 -17.79
C ARG A 108 15.86 4.66 -16.95
N LEU A 109 17.11 4.81 -17.41
CA LEU A 109 18.29 4.53 -16.58
C LEU A 109 18.33 5.42 -15.32
N GLY A 110 17.82 6.66 -15.43
CA GLY A 110 17.70 7.57 -14.29
C GLY A 110 16.75 7.09 -13.20
N LYS A 111 15.77 6.24 -13.53
CA LYS A 111 14.75 5.69 -12.62
C LYS A 111 15.18 4.41 -11.91
N LEU A 112 16.32 3.82 -12.29
CA LEU A 112 16.86 2.62 -11.65
C LEU A 112 17.31 2.89 -10.21
N PRO A 113 17.21 1.90 -9.30
CA PRO A 113 17.88 1.94 -8.01
C PRO A 113 19.34 2.34 -8.15
N VAL A 114 19.82 3.22 -7.27
CA VAL A 114 21.19 3.76 -7.37
C VAL A 114 22.23 2.66 -7.37
N GLN A 115 22.13 1.68 -6.44
CA GLN A 115 23.09 0.57 -6.38
C GLN A 115 23.07 -0.27 -7.68
N ASN A 116 21.88 -0.58 -8.20
CA ASN A 116 21.75 -1.29 -9.49
C ASN A 116 22.48 -0.57 -10.61
N ARG A 117 22.22 0.75 -10.75
CA ARG A 117 22.84 1.57 -11.80
C ARG A 117 24.35 1.70 -11.63
N GLN A 118 24.85 1.76 -10.39
CA GLN A 118 26.29 1.83 -10.13
C GLN A 118 27.03 0.57 -10.61
N ASN A 119 26.34 -0.56 -10.54
CA ASN A 119 26.84 -1.87 -10.91
C ASN A 119 26.81 -2.17 -12.43
N LEU A 120 26.31 -1.27 -13.27
CA LEU A 120 26.31 -1.44 -14.72
C LEU A 120 27.61 -0.90 -15.34
N ASP A 121 28.18 -1.62 -16.31
CA ASP A 121 29.40 -1.22 -17.01
C ASP A 121 29.09 -0.42 -18.27
N HIS A 122 28.13 -0.88 -19.09
CA HIS A 122 27.66 -0.18 -20.29
C HIS A 122 26.30 -0.72 -20.75
N ILE A 123 25.64 -0.02 -21.69
CA ILE A 123 24.41 -0.49 -22.34
C ILE A 123 24.60 -0.52 -23.85
N ASN A 124 24.12 -1.57 -24.51
CA ASN A 124 24.17 -1.72 -25.96
C ASN A 124 22.81 -1.45 -26.59
N ILE A 125 22.78 -0.68 -27.68
CA ILE A 125 21.60 -0.49 -28.51
C ILE A 125 21.91 -0.96 -29.94
N HIS A 126 21.25 -2.04 -30.35
CA HIS A 126 21.36 -2.59 -31.68
C HIS A 126 20.18 -2.20 -32.57
N TRP A 127 20.38 -2.31 -33.87
CA TRP A 127 19.26 -2.51 -34.77
C TRP A 127 18.61 -3.87 -34.48
N GLY A 128 17.27 -3.89 -34.42
CA GLY A 128 16.49 -5.12 -34.35
C GLY A 128 15.02 -4.86 -34.63
N GLY A 129 14.32 -5.93 -35.02
CA GLY A 129 12.89 -5.91 -35.33
C GLY A 129 12.00 -5.73 -34.10
N PRO A 130 10.67 -5.56 -34.27
CA PRO A 130 9.75 -5.30 -33.16
C PRO A 130 9.68 -6.47 -32.15
N ASN A 131 10.02 -7.68 -32.60
CA ASN A 131 9.98 -8.91 -31.79
C ASN A 131 11.36 -9.33 -31.26
N THR A 132 12.42 -8.56 -31.55
CA THR A 132 13.77 -8.86 -31.05
C THR A 132 13.86 -8.42 -29.59
N THR A 133 13.75 -9.37 -28.67
CA THR A 133 13.71 -9.08 -27.24
C THR A 133 15.08 -8.70 -26.69
N ALA A 134 15.07 -7.82 -25.70
CA ALA A 134 16.24 -7.48 -24.89
C ALA A 134 16.88 -8.72 -24.23
N ASN A 135 18.12 -8.57 -23.80
CA ASN A 135 18.84 -9.56 -23.00
C ASN A 135 20.02 -8.92 -22.28
N ALA A 136 20.44 -9.53 -21.19
CA ALA A 136 21.58 -9.11 -20.39
C ALA A 136 22.73 -10.13 -20.37
N GLU A 137 23.91 -9.65 -19.99
CA GLU A 137 25.08 -10.46 -19.62
C GLU A 137 25.54 -9.97 -18.23
N ASN A 138 25.47 -10.85 -17.24
CA ASN A 138 25.65 -10.51 -15.83
C ASN A 138 27.11 -10.27 -15.43
N LYS A 139 28.08 -10.97 -16.02
CA LYS A 139 29.51 -10.87 -15.69
C LYS A 139 30.17 -9.64 -16.29
N GLY A 140 29.78 -9.28 -17.50
CA GLY A 140 30.13 -8.06 -18.22
C GLY A 140 29.24 -6.87 -17.85
N ARG A 141 28.22 -7.09 -17.00
CA ARG A 141 27.38 -6.03 -16.40
C ARG A 141 26.75 -5.10 -17.42
N PHE A 142 26.28 -5.66 -18.54
CA PHE A 142 25.63 -4.93 -19.61
C PHE A 142 24.35 -5.61 -20.07
N PHE A 143 23.51 -4.85 -20.77
CA PHE A 143 22.37 -5.41 -21.48
C PHE A 143 22.16 -4.76 -22.84
N ASN A 144 21.45 -5.48 -23.68
CA ASN A 144 21.20 -5.17 -25.07
C ASN A 144 19.73 -4.77 -25.26
N LEU A 145 19.52 -3.64 -25.92
CA LEU A 145 18.23 -3.19 -26.41
C LEU A 145 18.22 -3.16 -27.94
N TYR A 146 17.04 -3.27 -28.52
CA TYR A 146 16.86 -3.32 -29.97
C TYR A 146 15.88 -2.24 -30.43
N SER A 147 16.27 -1.46 -31.44
CA SER A 147 15.59 -0.24 -31.87
C SER A 147 14.07 -0.36 -32.03
N GLN A 148 13.55 -1.25 -32.89
CA GLN A 148 12.11 -1.32 -33.12
C GLN A 148 11.36 -1.95 -31.93
N ASN A 149 12.03 -2.84 -31.17
CA ASN A 149 11.46 -3.35 -29.92
C ASN A 149 11.32 -2.23 -28.88
N MET A 150 12.30 -1.32 -28.76
CA MET A 150 12.18 -0.16 -27.87
C MET A 150 10.93 0.69 -28.20
N ASP A 151 10.63 0.90 -29.48
CA ASP A 151 9.42 1.63 -29.89
C ASP A 151 8.14 0.91 -29.50
N VAL A 152 8.08 -0.42 -29.68
CA VAL A 152 6.95 -1.26 -29.22
C VAL A 152 6.79 -1.16 -27.70
N ARG A 153 7.90 -1.24 -26.96
CA ARG A 153 7.90 -1.13 -25.50
C ARG A 153 7.41 0.23 -25.03
N ILE A 154 7.82 1.32 -25.69
CA ILE A 154 7.31 2.66 -25.38
C ILE A 154 5.80 2.73 -25.65
N SER A 155 5.32 2.20 -26.77
CA SER A 155 3.88 2.25 -27.07
C SER A 155 3.01 1.45 -26.10
N ASN A 156 3.60 0.46 -25.43
CA ASN A 156 2.92 -0.38 -24.44
C ASN A 156 3.09 0.10 -23.00
N ASN A 157 3.92 1.13 -22.74
CA ASN A 157 4.40 1.48 -21.40
C ASN A 157 5.18 0.35 -20.71
N ASP A 158 6.06 -0.33 -21.46
CA ASP A 158 6.89 -1.45 -20.99
C ASP A 158 8.40 -1.15 -21.00
N LEU A 159 8.84 -0.01 -21.54
CA LEU A 159 10.29 0.21 -21.77
C LEU A 159 11.02 0.46 -20.44
N GLU A 160 10.39 1.16 -19.51
CA GLU A 160 10.88 1.38 -18.15
C GLU A 160 11.08 0.04 -17.43
N GLU A 161 10.09 -0.85 -17.51
CA GLU A 161 10.05 -2.21 -16.98
C GLU A 161 11.11 -3.09 -17.61
N THR A 162 11.25 -3.03 -18.94
CA THR A 162 12.27 -3.76 -19.69
C THR A 162 13.66 -3.32 -19.25
N VAL A 163 13.91 -2.01 -19.16
CA VAL A 163 15.20 -1.49 -18.69
C VAL A 163 15.47 -1.92 -17.25
N PHE A 164 14.45 -1.91 -16.38
CA PHE A 164 14.60 -2.38 -15.01
C PHE A 164 14.93 -3.88 -14.95
N HIS A 165 14.17 -4.74 -15.62
CA HIS A 165 14.37 -6.20 -15.64
C HIS A 165 15.78 -6.57 -16.10
N GLU A 166 16.20 -6.05 -17.26
CA GLU A 166 17.52 -6.32 -17.82
C GLU A 166 18.64 -5.75 -16.96
N SER A 167 18.40 -4.62 -16.29
CA SER A 167 19.37 -4.09 -15.33
C SER A 167 19.51 -4.97 -14.09
N VAL A 168 18.48 -5.69 -13.64
CA VAL A 168 18.61 -6.61 -12.50
C VAL A 168 19.49 -7.80 -12.89
N HIS A 169 19.34 -8.32 -14.11
CA HIS A 169 20.24 -9.33 -14.63
C HIS A 169 21.70 -8.83 -14.64
N ALA A 170 21.94 -7.66 -15.23
CA ALA A 170 23.28 -7.12 -15.42
C ALA A 170 23.93 -6.60 -14.12
N GLY A 171 23.16 -5.93 -13.27
CA GLY A 171 23.67 -5.16 -12.14
C GLY A 171 23.59 -5.89 -10.79
N TYR A 172 22.70 -6.87 -10.62
CA TYR A 172 22.51 -7.55 -9.34
C TYR A 172 22.85 -9.04 -9.33
N GLN A 173 22.57 -9.78 -10.40
CA GLN A 173 22.66 -11.24 -10.31
C GLN A 173 24.06 -11.77 -9.98
N GLU A 174 25.10 -11.21 -10.58
CA GLU A 174 26.49 -11.62 -10.30
C GLU A 174 26.86 -11.43 -8.82
N ASP A 175 26.35 -10.37 -8.17
CA ASP A 175 26.67 -10.07 -6.78
C ASP A 175 25.82 -10.85 -5.79
N TYR A 176 24.59 -11.22 -6.18
CA TYR A 176 23.56 -11.60 -5.22
C TYR A 176 22.93 -12.98 -5.44
N GLN A 177 22.83 -13.48 -6.67
CA GLN A 177 22.03 -14.66 -6.98
C GLN A 177 22.55 -15.94 -6.30
N GLU A 178 23.86 -16.04 -6.09
CA GLU A 178 24.47 -17.19 -5.42
C GLU A 178 24.63 -16.99 -3.90
N THR A 179 24.22 -15.85 -3.36
CA THR A 179 24.36 -15.56 -1.93
C THR A 179 23.37 -16.36 -1.10
N ALA A 180 23.80 -16.74 0.10
CA ALA A 180 22.92 -17.39 1.07
C ALA A 180 21.70 -16.54 1.42
N ALA A 181 21.82 -15.20 1.41
CA ALA A 181 20.71 -14.30 1.68
C ALA A 181 19.59 -14.45 0.63
N TRP A 182 19.94 -14.43 -0.66
CA TRP A 182 18.97 -14.63 -1.74
C TRP A 182 18.40 -16.05 -1.74
N GLN A 183 19.25 -17.08 -1.61
CA GLN A 183 18.80 -18.47 -1.60
C GLN A 183 17.85 -18.77 -0.43
N ASN A 184 18.14 -18.23 0.76
CA ASN A 184 17.25 -18.33 1.90
C ASN A 184 15.91 -17.62 1.63
N ALA A 185 15.94 -16.41 1.05
CA ALA A 185 14.73 -15.67 0.71
C ALA A 185 13.83 -16.45 -0.26
N VAL A 186 14.41 -17.01 -1.31
CA VAL A 186 13.73 -17.88 -2.29
C VAL A 186 13.08 -19.08 -1.59
N SER A 187 13.83 -19.76 -0.71
CA SER A 187 13.33 -20.96 -0.02
C SER A 187 12.24 -20.68 1.01
N SER A 188 12.30 -19.54 1.70
CA SER A 188 11.35 -19.14 2.74
C SER A 188 10.02 -18.68 2.18
N ASP A 189 10.03 -17.99 1.03
CA ASP A 189 8.81 -17.56 0.35
C ASP A 189 8.05 -18.73 -0.27
N ASN A 190 8.77 -19.71 -0.84
CA ASN A 190 8.22 -20.90 -1.51
C ASN A 190 7.06 -20.57 -2.49
N ALA A 191 7.13 -19.40 -3.14
CA ALA A 191 6.17 -18.90 -4.12
C ALA A 191 6.91 -18.18 -5.26
N TYR A 192 6.24 -18.12 -6.41
CA TYR A 192 6.72 -17.45 -7.61
C TYR A 192 5.59 -16.60 -8.17
N ILE A 193 5.84 -15.31 -8.42
CA ILE A 193 4.83 -14.40 -8.94
C ILE A 193 4.58 -14.58 -10.44
N THR A 194 5.57 -15.10 -11.17
CA THR A 194 5.44 -15.44 -12.60
C THR A 194 5.81 -16.88 -12.90
N GLU A 195 5.19 -17.45 -13.94
CA GLU A 195 5.53 -18.77 -14.46
C GLU A 195 6.97 -18.81 -14.96
N TYR A 196 7.46 -17.71 -15.56
CA TYR A 196 8.82 -17.63 -16.08
C TYR A 196 9.87 -17.74 -14.96
N ALA A 197 9.67 -17.03 -13.85
CA ALA A 197 10.50 -17.16 -12.65
C ALA A 197 10.52 -18.61 -12.10
N ARG A 198 9.35 -19.27 -12.11
CA ARG A 198 9.18 -20.63 -11.59
C ARG A 198 9.82 -21.68 -12.49
N ASP A 199 9.59 -21.58 -13.80
CA ASP A 199 9.80 -22.68 -14.73
C ASP A 199 11.10 -22.55 -15.52
N PHE A 200 11.55 -21.33 -15.83
CA PHE A 200 12.77 -21.14 -16.60
C PHE A 200 14.00 -21.52 -15.78
N THR A 201 14.74 -22.49 -16.29
CA THR A 201 15.92 -23.04 -15.65
C THR A 201 16.97 -23.31 -16.72
N LEU A 202 18.20 -22.86 -16.50
CA LEU A 202 19.33 -23.15 -17.37
C LEU A 202 19.73 -24.63 -17.24
N ASP A 203 20.56 -25.12 -18.17
CA ASP A 203 21.02 -26.51 -18.20
C ASP A 203 21.75 -26.93 -16.91
N ASP A 204 22.36 -25.98 -16.20
CA ASP A 204 23.04 -26.20 -14.92
C ASP A 204 22.11 -26.16 -13.69
N GLY A 205 20.80 -25.98 -13.89
CA GLY A 205 19.81 -25.90 -12.83
C GLY A 205 19.55 -24.47 -12.31
N THR A 206 20.23 -23.46 -12.84
CA THR A 206 20.09 -22.07 -12.38
C THR A 206 18.79 -21.43 -12.84
N LYS A 207 18.04 -20.82 -11.91
CA LYS A 207 16.82 -20.02 -12.20
C LYS A 207 17.16 -18.55 -12.40
N ILE A 208 17.82 -18.24 -13.52
CA ILE A 208 18.27 -16.88 -13.85
C ILE A 208 17.11 -15.88 -14.01
N GLU A 209 15.86 -16.30 -14.10
CA GLU A 209 14.71 -15.38 -14.21
C GLU A 209 14.03 -15.12 -12.87
N ASP A 210 14.40 -15.83 -11.80
CA ASP A 210 13.75 -15.67 -10.48
C ASP A 210 13.94 -14.23 -9.94
N MET A 211 15.19 -13.76 -9.87
CA MET A 211 15.49 -12.44 -9.33
C MET A 211 14.84 -11.29 -10.10
N PRO A 212 15.04 -11.13 -11.43
CA PRO A 212 14.49 -9.99 -12.18
C PRO A 212 12.96 -10.00 -12.24
N GLU A 213 12.34 -11.16 -12.42
CA GLU A 213 10.88 -11.28 -12.48
C GLU A 213 10.20 -10.89 -11.15
N HIS A 214 10.86 -11.10 -10.00
CA HIS A 214 10.34 -10.64 -8.70
C HIS A 214 10.76 -9.21 -8.35
N ALA A 215 11.93 -8.78 -8.79
CA ALA A 215 12.52 -7.51 -8.41
C ALA A 215 11.64 -6.31 -8.78
N ILE A 216 10.99 -6.33 -9.94
CA ILE A 216 10.14 -5.21 -10.38
C ILE A 216 8.94 -5.04 -9.45
N PHE A 217 8.28 -6.13 -9.05
CA PHE A 217 7.16 -6.09 -8.11
C PHE A 217 7.61 -5.61 -6.72
N CYS A 218 8.71 -6.16 -6.21
CA CYS A 218 9.25 -5.77 -4.92
C CYS A 218 9.68 -4.29 -4.92
N TYR A 219 10.33 -3.84 -5.99
CA TYR A 219 10.74 -2.44 -6.14
C TYR A 219 9.54 -1.51 -6.21
N THR A 220 8.53 -1.81 -7.03
CA THR A 220 7.33 -0.98 -7.13
C THR A 220 6.59 -0.92 -5.81
N TYR A 221 6.49 -2.05 -5.08
CA TYR A 221 5.91 -2.06 -3.73
C TYR A 221 6.69 -1.18 -2.76
N LEU A 222 8.03 -1.31 -2.71
CA LEU A 222 8.87 -0.57 -1.77
C LEU A 222 8.97 0.93 -2.09
N LYS A 223 9.06 1.29 -3.37
CA LYS A 223 9.27 2.66 -3.83
C LYS A 223 7.97 3.43 -4.05
N TYR A 224 6.93 2.76 -4.52
CA TYR A 224 5.64 3.34 -4.86
C TYR A 224 4.49 2.53 -4.22
N PRO A 225 4.37 2.48 -2.88
CA PRO A 225 3.28 1.76 -2.21
C PRO A 225 1.91 2.14 -2.78
N GLY A 226 1.04 1.16 -3.02
CA GLY A 226 -0.27 1.34 -3.64
C GLY A 226 -0.27 1.51 -5.16
N ARG A 227 0.89 1.43 -5.85
CA ARG A 227 0.95 1.47 -7.32
C ARG A 227 0.58 0.14 -7.96
N LEU A 228 0.92 -0.96 -7.31
CA LEU A 228 0.55 -2.29 -7.78
C LEU A 228 -0.97 -2.47 -7.62
N PRO A 229 -1.64 -3.22 -8.51
CA PRO A 229 -3.02 -3.60 -8.25
C PRO A 229 -3.08 -4.42 -6.95
N ALA A 230 -4.11 -4.22 -6.12
CA ALA A 230 -4.15 -4.76 -4.76
C ALA A 230 -3.94 -6.28 -4.66
N ASN A 231 -4.39 -7.08 -5.64
CA ASN A 231 -4.14 -8.53 -5.65
C ASN A 231 -2.66 -8.88 -5.84
N VAL A 232 -1.91 -8.03 -6.54
CA VAL A 232 -0.49 -8.15 -6.82
C VAL A 232 0.31 -7.73 -5.59
N GLU A 233 -0.05 -6.58 -5.02
CA GLU A 233 0.58 -6.06 -3.81
C GLU A 233 0.39 -7.04 -2.64
N ASN A 234 -0.81 -7.60 -2.50
CA ASN A 234 -1.07 -8.66 -1.53
C ASN A 234 -0.27 -9.93 -1.82
N PHE A 235 0.00 -10.27 -3.08
CA PHE A 235 0.86 -11.40 -3.39
C PHE A 235 2.29 -11.14 -2.89
N VAL A 236 2.81 -9.94 -3.15
CA VAL A 236 4.13 -9.50 -2.66
C VAL A 236 4.19 -9.55 -1.13
N ILE A 237 3.18 -8.99 -0.46
CA ILE A 237 3.12 -8.92 1.02
C ILE A 237 2.96 -10.31 1.66
N ASN A 238 2.19 -11.22 1.07
CA ASN A 238 1.86 -12.49 1.73
C ASN A 238 2.78 -13.65 1.34
N TYR A 239 3.36 -13.60 0.14
CA TYR A 239 4.10 -14.74 -0.43
C TYR A 239 5.53 -14.40 -0.84
N LEU A 240 5.92 -13.12 -0.88
CA LEU A 240 7.27 -12.69 -1.26
C LEU A 240 7.96 -11.88 -0.17
N GLN A 241 7.64 -12.11 1.10
CA GLN A 241 8.12 -11.31 2.23
C GLN A 241 9.64 -11.29 2.30
N ASN A 242 10.28 -12.44 2.09
CA ASN A 242 11.71 -12.60 2.25
C ASN A 242 12.46 -12.04 1.04
N ARG A 243 11.98 -12.28 -0.19
CA ARG A 243 12.53 -11.62 -1.38
C ARG A 243 12.34 -10.10 -1.32
N THR A 244 11.20 -9.62 -0.84
CA THR A 244 10.95 -8.18 -0.64
C THR A 244 11.91 -7.59 0.38
N ALA A 245 12.15 -8.28 1.50
CA ALA A 245 13.14 -7.87 2.50
C ALA A 245 14.56 -7.83 1.91
N PHE A 246 14.94 -8.85 1.14
CA PHE A 246 16.21 -8.90 0.43
C PHE A 246 16.37 -7.69 -0.52
N PHE A 247 15.36 -7.40 -1.34
CA PHE A 247 15.40 -6.25 -2.25
C PHE A 247 15.43 -4.91 -1.51
N ARG A 248 14.70 -4.78 -0.41
CA ARG A 248 14.73 -3.60 0.45
C ARG A 248 16.15 -3.29 0.94
N ASP A 249 16.88 -4.32 1.39
CA ASP A 249 18.25 -4.18 1.87
C ASP A 249 19.21 -3.69 0.77
N ILE A 250 19.18 -4.32 -0.42
CA ILE A 250 20.10 -3.95 -1.51
C ILE A 250 19.70 -2.64 -2.21
N ILE A 251 18.42 -2.25 -2.17
CA ILE A 251 17.96 -0.98 -2.76
C ILE A 251 18.17 0.19 -1.77
N GLY A 252 18.23 -0.10 -0.47
CA GLY A 252 18.45 0.90 0.58
C GLY A 252 17.18 1.60 1.05
N TYR A 253 16.02 0.92 1.01
CA TYR A 253 14.79 1.41 1.66
C TYR A 253 14.82 1.11 3.17
N PRO A 254 14.41 2.05 4.04
CA PRO A 254 14.28 1.77 5.47
C PRO A 254 13.20 0.71 5.73
N ASP A 255 13.45 -0.18 6.69
CA ASP A 255 12.51 -1.22 7.11
C ASP A 255 11.34 -0.62 7.91
N ASN A 256 10.12 -0.87 7.44
CA ASN A 256 8.85 -0.47 8.07
C ASN A 256 7.87 -1.65 8.19
N THR A 257 8.34 -2.90 8.00
CA THR A 257 7.48 -4.09 8.10
C THR A 257 7.96 -5.00 9.23
N GLY A 258 7.21 -5.05 10.32
CA GLY A 258 7.47 -6.00 11.41
C GLY A 258 7.47 -7.45 10.93
N GLY A 259 8.50 -8.19 11.37
CA GLY A 259 8.51 -9.64 11.59
C GLY A 259 8.35 -10.59 10.39
N ASN A 260 9.48 -11.09 9.87
CA ASN A 260 9.90 -12.48 10.09
C ASN A 260 11.23 -12.74 9.36
N ASN A 261 12.32 -12.82 10.11
CA ASN A 261 13.50 -13.55 9.66
C ASN A 261 14.00 -14.45 10.79
N THR A 262 13.39 -15.63 10.90
CA THR A 262 13.93 -16.73 11.68
C THR A 262 15.15 -17.32 10.95
N GLY A 263 16.35 -16.92 11.36
CA GLY A 263 17.58 -17.67 11.14
C GLY A 263 18.09 -18.23 12.47
N GLY A 264 17.90 -19.53 12.70
CA GLY A 264 18.01 -20.16 14.02
C GLY A 264 19.43 -20.56 14.47
N ASN A 265 19.53 -20.87 15.78
CA ASN A 265 20.19 -22.09 16.24
C ASN A 265 19.66 -22.55 17.62
N ASN A 266 19.60 -23.87 17.79
CA ASN A 266 18.95 -24.64 18.86
C ASN A 266 19.55 -24.42 20.28
N ASN A 267 18.70 -24.35 21.32
CA ASN A 267 18.52 -25.43 22.31
C ASN A 267 17.45 -25.10 23.38
N GLY A 268 16.47 -26.00 23.56
CA GLY A 268 15.82 -26.37 24.82
C GLY A 268 15.06 -25.34 25.66
N GLY A 269 13.73 -25.50 25.76
CA GLY A 269 12.97 -25.03 26.92
C GLY A 269 11.55 -24.57 26.62
N ASN A 270 10.59 -25.45 26.87
CA ASN A 270 9.15 -25.23 26.85
C ASN A 270 8.72 -23.99 27.68
N ASN A 271 7.88 -23.10 27.13
CA ASN A 271 6.74 -22.50 27.84
C ASN A 271 5.87 -21.58 26.93
N ASN A 272 4.60 -21.97 26.83
CA ASN A 272 3.38 -21.20 26.54
C ASN A 272 3.47 -19.66 26.55
N GLY A 273 2.99 -19.02 25.48
CA GLY A 273 2.60 -17.60 25.43
C GLY A 273 2.06 -17.21 24.05
N GLY A 274 0.82 -16.72 23.99
CA GLY A 274 0.03 -16.54 22.76
C GLY A 274 0.57 -15.50 21.77
N SER A 275 0.29 -15.75 20.49
CA SER A 275 0.51 -14.84 19.36
C SER A 275 -0.43 -13.63 19.48
N ASN A 276 0.11 -12.48 19.91
CA ASN A 276 -0.57 -11.19 19.80
C ASN A 276 -0.10 -10.51 18.50
N ASN A 277 -1.04 -10.26 17.59
CA ASN A 277 -0.84 -9.43 16.40
C ASN A 277 -0.63 -7.96 16.84
N GLU A 278 0.61 -7.54 17.08
CA GLU A 278 0.96 -6.12 17.31
C GLU A 278 1.67 -5.57 16.07
N ASN A 279 1.15 -4.49 15.47
CA ASN A 279 1.81 -3.84 14.35
C ASN A 279 2.96 -2.98 14.88
N LEU A 280 4.18 -3.24 14.39
CA LEU A 280 5.42 -2.64 14.86
C LEU A 280 5.99 -1.68 13.79
N ILE A 281 6.51 -0.53 14.23
CA ILE A 281 7.25 0.40 13.37
C ILE A 281 8.61 0.75 14.00
N GLY A 282 9.72 0.36 13.36
CA GLY A 282 11.08 0.61 13.84
C GLY A 282 12.05 -0.52 13.51
N PHE A 283 13.06 -0.70 14.35
CA PHE A 283 14.20 -1.59 14.11
C PHE A 283 14.27 -2.65 15.23
N ASP A 284 14.07 -3.92 14.90
CA ASP A 284 14.01 -5.05 15.84
C ASP A 284 15.11 -6.11 15.62
N ASN A 285 15.79 -6.08 14.47
CA ASN A 285 16.82 -7.05 14.08
C ASN A 285 18.19 -6.84 14.77
N LEU A 286 18.39 -7.46 15.94
CA LEU A 286 19.57 -7.29 16.80
C LEU A 286 20.92 -7.44 16.08
N GLY A 287 21.84 -6.53 16.43
CA GLY A 287 23.21 -6.48 15.95
C GLY A 287 24.19 -7.00 16.99
N ASP A 288 25.46 -7.03 16.58
CA ASP A 288 26.58 -7.62 17.32
C ASP A 288 27.38 -6.62 18.16
N ARG A 289 27.12 -5.31 18.02
CA ARG A 289 27.87 -4.25 18.73
C ARG A 289 27.04 -3.60 19.82
N THR A 290 27.71 -3.12 20.88
CA THR A 290 27.09 -2.45 22.03
C THR A 290 27.74 -1.10 22.30
N THR A 291 26.96 -0.13 22.77
CA THR A 291 27.47 1.15 23.29
C THR A 291 26.84 1.51 24.62
N THR A 292 27.58 2.24 25.45
CA THR A 292 27.14 2.77 26.75
C THR A 292 27.03 4.30 26.75
N SER A 293 27.04 4.94 25.57
CA SER A 293 26.96 6.39 25.49
C SER A 293 25.62 6.92 26.01
N ALA A 294 25.67 7.91 26.91
CA ALA A 294 24.49 8.49 27.56
C ALA A 294 23.76 9.57 26.74
N ASN A 295 24.26 9.94 25.55
CA ASN A 295 23.63 10.96 24.72
C ASN A 295 22.22 10.56 24.27
N ARG A 296 21.30 11.52 24.33
CA ARG A 296 19.99 11.46 23.69
C ARG A 296 20.17 11.28 22.19
N ARG A 297 19.48 10.29 21.66
CA ARG A 297 19.55 9.90 20.25
C ARG A 297 18.17 9.55 19.74
N ALA A 298 18.04 9.54 18.41
CA ALA A 298 16.83 9.10 17.74
C ALA A 298 17.12 8.28 16.50
N MET A 299 16.20 7.39 16.18
CA MET A 299 16.14 6.66 14.91
C MET A 299 14.97 7.20 14.08
N PRO A 300 15.19 7.55 12.80
CA PRO A 300 14.10 7.93 11.92
C PRO A 300 13.31 6.68 11.47
N VAL A 301 11.99 6.81 11.43
CA VAL A 301 11.04 5.82 10.90
C VAL A 301 10.05 6.53 9.99
N VAL A 302 9.51 5.85 8.99
CA VAL A 302 8.47 6.41 8.11
C VAL A 302 7.22 5.59 8.33
N MET A 303 6.10 6.23 8.66
CA MET A 303 4.87 5.48 8.89
C MET A 303 4.38 4.82 7.59
N PRO A 304 4.12 3.50 7.58
CA PRO A 304 3.66 2.81 6.38
C PRO A 304 2.20 3.16 6.04
N GLU A 305 1.41 3.50 7.05
CA GLU A 305 -0.01 3.79 6.94
C GLU A 305 -0.46 4.73 8.07
N ASP A 306 -1.68 5.26 7.95
CA ASP A 306 -2.31 6.02 9.04
C ASP A 306 -2.50 5.12 10.26
N GLY A 307 -2.20 5.62 11.45
CA GLY A 307 -2.35 4.84 12.65
C GLY A 307 -2.23 5.62 13.94
N THR A 308 -2.31 4.89 15.06
CA THR A 308 -2.18 5.42 16.41
C THR A 308 -1.03 4.73 17.11
N ILE A 309 0.03 5.44 17.47
CA ILE A 309 1.13 4.89 18.27
C ILE A 309 0.76 5.02 19.75
N THR A 310 0.94 3.93 20.52
CA THR A 310 0.58 3.86 21.95
C THR A 310 1.79 3.66 22.85
N SER A 311 2.86 3.03 22.36
CA SER A 311 4.05 2.73 23.15
C SER A 311 5.32 2.63 22.30
N ILE A 312 6.47 2.72 22.97
CA ILE A 312 7.79 2.52 22.38
C ILE A 312 8.50 1.42 23.17
N ALA A 313 9.17 0.52 22.47
CA ALA A 313 10.04 -0.50 23.04
C ALA A 313 11.49 -0.28 22.62
N MET A 314 12.40 -0.54 23.54
CA MET A 314 13.85 -0.41 23.33
C MET A 314 14.55 -1.69 23.83
N TYR A 315 15.47 -2.24 23.04
CA TYR A 315 16.30 -3.35 23.48
C TYR A 315 17.55 -2.86 24.20
N HIS A 316 17.81 -3.39 25.39
CA HIS A 316 18.96 -3.01 26.18
C HIS A 316 19.50 -4.19 27.00
N GLU A 317 20.75 -4.10 27.42
CA GLU A 317 21.36 -5.04 28.36
C GLU A 317 20.81 -4.80 29.78
N ALA A 318 20.94 -5.78 30.68
CA ALA A 318 20.53 -5.64 32.08
C ALA A 318 21.20 -4.43 32.76
N GLY A 319 20.43 -3.57 33.44
CA GLY A 319 21.00 -2.41 34.11
C GLY A 319 20.16 -1.82 35.24
N GLN A 320 20.47 -0.56 35.56
CA GLN A 320 19.88 0.22 36.66
C GLN A 320 19.75 1.70 36.22
N GLY A 321 19.11 2.51 37.06
CA GLY A 321 18.77 3.91 36.74
C GLY A 321 17.50 4.00 35.91
N ASP A 322 17.22 5.20 35.42
CA ASP A 322 16.00 5.47 34.65
C ASP A 322 16.25 5.69 33.16
N MET A 323 15.19 5.52 32.37
CA MET A 323 15.14 5.88 30.96
C MET A 323 13.87 6.63 30.61
N ARG A 324 13.91 7.35 29.49
CA ARG A 324 12.75 8.04 28.92
C ARG A 324 12.78 7.94 27.41
N LEU A 325 11.62 7.68 26.81
CA LEU A 325 11.43 7.56 25.36
C LEU A 325 10.50 8.67 24.86
N ALA A 326 10.65 9.04 23.59
CA ALA A 326 9.83 10.08 22.97
C ALA A 326 9.68 9.88 21.47
N ILE A 327 8.65 10.53 20.90
CA ILE A 327 8.46 10.66 19.46
C ILE A 327 8.62 12.13 19.10
N TYR A 328 9.49 12.39 18.13
CA TYR A 328 9.60 13.70 17.50
C TYR A 328 9.08 13.64 16.07
N SER A 329 8.37 14.68 15.64
CA SER A 329 8.14 14.93 14.22
C SER A 329 9.44 15.38 13.55
N GLY A 330 9.52 15.30 12.23
CA GLY A 330 10.61 15.90 11.48
C GLY A 330 10.51 15.60 9.99
N SER A 331 11.54 15.97 9.25
CA SER A 331 11.62 15.74 7.81
C SER A 331 13.08 15.50 7.40
N GLY A 332 13.31 14.58 6.46
CA GLY A 332 14.66 14.22 6.05
C GLY A 332 15.45 13.58 7.19
N THR A 333 16.60 14.14 7.56
CA THR A 333 17.52 13.55 8.56
C THR A 333 17.42 14.16 9.95
N ASN A 334 16.51 15.11 10.21
CA ASN A 334 16.50 15.87 11.46
C ASN A 334 15.15 15.79 12.22
N PRO A 335 15.16 15.41 13.50
CA PRO A 335 14.02 15.58 14.40
C PRO A 335 13.76 17.08 14.67
N ASN A 336 12.49 17.43 14.86
CA ASN A 336 12.01 18.79 15.09
C ASN A 336 11.29 18.90 16.45
N ASN A 337 9.96 18.70 16.48
CA ASN A 337 9.14 18.92 17.68
C ASN A 337 8.73 17.61 18.32
N ARG A 338 8.79 17.54 19.66
CA ARG A 338 8.33 16.38 20.43
C ARG A 338 6.81 16.30 20.36
N ILE A 339 6.29 15.24 19.75
CA ILE A 339 4.85 15.00 19.60
C ILE A 339 4.30 14.00 20.63
N ALA A 340 5.15 13.14 21.20
CA ALA A 340 4.78 12.25 22.30
C ALA A 340 5.98 11.95 23.21
N VAL A 341 5.73 11.54 24.44
CA VAL A 341 6.75 11.19 25.44
C VAL A 341 6.23 10.16 26.43
N THR A 342 7.11 9.33 26.99
CA THR A 342 6.80 8.42 28.09
C THR A 342 7.00 9.08 29.45
N ASP A 343 6.49 8.43 30.50
CA ASP A 343 6.96 8.66 31.85
C ASP A 343 8.43 8.23 32.01
N VAL A 344 9.09 8.79 33.02
CA VAL A 344 10.41 8.32 33.46
C VAL A 344 10.23 6.92 34.04
N THR A 345 10.95 5.95 33.49
CA THR A 345 10.77 4.52 33.80
C THR A 345 12.11 3.89 34.17
N THR A 346 12.14 3.13 35.26
CA THR A 346 13.34 2.40 35.67
C THR A 346 13.74 1.35 34.64
N VAL A 347 15.03 1.32 34.31
CA VAL A 347 15.64 0.36 33.39
C VAL A 347 15.58 -1.04 34.01
N SER A 348 15.17 -2.02 33.20
CA SER A 348 15.07 -3.42 33.63
C SER A 348 16.44 -3.99 34.01
N SER A 349 16.45 -4.78 35.08
CA SER A 349 17.62 -5.55 35.51
C SER A 349 17.84 -6.82 34.68
N GLN A 350 17.11 -6.99 33.58
CA GLN A 350 17.22 -8.12 32.65
C GLN A 350 17.50 -7.59 31.24
N THR A 351 18.36 -8.28 30.49
CA THR A 351 18.58 -8.00 29.07
C THR A 351 17.33 -8.36 28.28
N GLY A 352 16.85 -7.45 27.44
CA GLY A 352 15.68 -7.68 26.61
C GLY A 352 15.01 -6.42 26.11
N TRP A 353 13.84 -6.60 25.51
CA TRP A 353 12.94 -5.51 25.16
C TRP A 353 12.21 -4.99 26.40
N GLN A 354 12.22 -3.67 26.58
CA GLN A 354 11.37 -3.01 27.56
C GLN A 354 10.44 -2.03 26.86
N THR A 355 9.14 -2.35 26.87
CA THR A 355 8.06 -1.54 26.30
C THR A 355 7.52 -0.56 27.31
N ILE A 356 7.39 0.72 26.92
CA ILE A 356 6.89 1.79 27.76
C ILE A 356 5.75 2.51 27.04
N GLN A 357 4.63 2.69 27.74
CA GLN A 357 3.47 3.42 27.21
C GLN A 357 3.77 4.91 27.09
N LEU A 358 3.27 5.51 26.01
CA LEU A 358 3.26 6.97 25.86
C LEU A 358 2.27 7.57 26.87
N GLN A 359 2.56 8.77 27.36
CA GLN A 359 1.65 9.52 28.23
C GLN A 359 0.30 9.78 27.54
N GLN A 360 0.33 9.98 26.22
CA GLN A 360 -0.85 10.06 25.36
C GLN A 360 -0.56 9.36 24.03
N PRO A 361 -1.51 8.58 23.47
CA PRO A 361 -1.39 8.04 22.13
C PRO A 361 -1.26 9.15 21.09
N VAL A 362 -0.51 8.91 20.01
CA VAL A 362 -0.31 9.88 18.93
C VAL A 362 -0.86 9.36 17.61
N GLN A 363 -1.69 10.18 16.96
CA GLN A 363 -2.16 9.92 15.60
C GLN A 363 -1.05 10.28 14.62
N VAL A 364 -0.82 9.40 13.65
CA VAL A 364 0.24 9.53 12.67
C VAL A 364 -0.29 9.17 11.29
N ASN A 365 0.25 9.81 10.25
CA ASN A 365 -0.22 9.64 8.88
C ASN A 365 0.74 8.76 8.08
N ALA A 366 0.21 8.09 7.06
CA ALA A 366 1.00 7.38 6.07
C ALA A 366 2.07 8.31 5.47
N ASN A 367 3.28 7.78 5.29
CA ASN A 367 4.48 8.47 4.81
C ASN A 367 5.00 9.60 5.70
N GLU A 368 4.48 9.76 6.92
CA GLU A 368 5.02 10.70 7.89
C GLU A 368 6.36 10.21 8.44
N THR A 369 7.40 11.07 8.43
CA THR A 369 8.70 10.75 9.05
C THR A 369 8.69 11.13 10.53
N LEU A 370 8.92 10.12 11.37
CA LEU A 370 8.98 10.25 12.82
C LEU A 370 10.36 9.87 13.33
N PHE A 371 10.68 10.29 14.55
CA PHE A 371 11.95 10.00 15.20
C PHE A 371 11.69 9.37 16.57
N LEU A 372 12.00 8.08 16.69
CA LEU A 372 11.92 7.34 17.95
C LEU A 372 13.18 7.65 18.76
N ALA A 373 13.00 8.41 19.84
CA ALA A 373 14.09 8.95 20.64
C ALA A 373 14.22 8.28 22.01
N TRP A 374 15.45 8.17 22.50
CA TRP A 374 15.76 7.63 23.83
C TRP A 374 16.80 8.46 24.56
N VAL A 375 16.75 8.43 25.90
CA VAL A 375 17.81 8.91 26.79
C VAL A 375 17.82 8.05 28.06
N TYR A 376 19.01 7.75 28.57
CA TYR A 376 19.24 6.96 29.78
C TYR A 376 19.96 7.80 30.83
N GLU A 377 19.57 7.64 32.09
CA GLU A 377 20.33 8.12 33.24
C GLU A 377 21.66 7.39 33.33
N ASN A 378 21.60 6.05 33.32
CA ASN A 378 22.75 5.16 33.24
C ASN A 378 22.51 4.20 32.07
N ASN A 379 23.17 4.42 30.93
CA ASN A 379 22.98 3.57 29.76
C ASN A 379 23.54 2.16 30.05
N PRO A 380 22.70 1.12 30.08
CA PRO A 380 23.10 -0.22 30.49
C PRO A 380 23.92 -0.96 29.43
N GLY A 381 24.03 -0.40 28.23
CA GLY A 381 24.46 -1.10 27.03
C GLY A 381 23.27 -1.24 26.09
N ILE A 382 23.34 -0.56 24.95
CA ILE A 382 22.35 -0.67 23.87
C ILE A 382 23.03 -1.15 22.61
N ARG A 383 22.39 -2.10 21.92
CA ARG A 383 22.97 -2.71 20.74
C ARG A 383 22.80 -1.83 19.51
N TYR A 384 23.72 -1.94 18.56
CA TYR A 384 23.64 -1.30 17.25
C TYR A 384 24.36 -2.10 16.17
N ARG A 385 24.03 -1.81 14.91
CA ARG A 385 24.79 -2.24 13.71
C ARG A 385 25.08 -1.06 12.79
N GLN A 386 25.96 -1.24 11.81
CA GLN A 386 26.14 -0.24 10.75
C GLN A 386 25.04 -0.39 9.68
N GLY A 387 24.54 0.74 9.15
CA GLY A 387 23.52 0.78 8.11
C GLY A 387 22.82 2.15 7.99
N SER A 388 21.90 2.24 7.03
CA SER A 388 21.01 3.40 6.81
C SER A 388 19.60 3.08 7.33
N PRO A 389 18.81 4.08 7.79
CA PRO A 389 19.01 5.53 7.70
C PRO A 389 20.02 6.11 8.72
N GLY A 390 20.40 5.30 9.72
CA GLY A 390 21.34 5.70 10.77
C GLY A 390 20.72 6.60 11.84
N ARG A 391 21.40 6.70 12.99
CA ARG A 391 20.93 7.51 14.13
C ARG A 391 21.24 9.00 13.98
N ILE A 392 20.50 9.78 14.75
CA ILE A 392 20.76 11.18 15.05
C ILE A 392 21.16 11.30 16.53
N ASP A 393 22.25 12.01 16.81
CA ASP A 393 22.77 12.26 18.17
C ASP A 393 22.65 13.74 18.52
N ALA A 394 22.00 14.05 19.65
CA ALA A 394 21.78 15.42 20.11
C ALA A 394 22.98 16.00 20.90
N GLY A 395 23.99 15.20 21.22
CA GLY A 395 25.13 15.59 22.05
C GLY A 395 24.81 15.90 23.52
N SER A 396 23.54 15.79 23.93
CA SER A 396 23.04 16.09 25.28
C SER A 396 22.56 14.82 25.97
N GLY A 397 22.85 14.65 27.26
CA GLY A 397 22.46 13.46 28.04
C GLY A 397 21.21 13.63 28.91
N TRP A 398 21.08 12.79 29.94
CA TRP A 398 19.94 12.67 30.86
C TRP A 398 19.42 13.99 31.44
N SER A 399 20.31 14.88 31.86
CA SER A 399 19.94 16.16 32.50
C SER A 399 19.07 17.05 31.60
N SER A 400 19.21 16.91 30.28
CA SER A 400 18.40 17.66 29.31
C SER A 400 17.07 16.98 28.99
N GLY A 401 16.88 15.73 29.43
CA GLY A 401 15.68 14.93 29.19
C GLY A 401 15.25 14.89 27.72
N MET A 402 13.94 14.97 27.52
CA MET A 402 13.28 15.06 26.21
C MET A 402 12.67 16.46 26.05
N PRO A 403 13.37 17.45 25.49
CA PRO A 403 12.85 18.82 25.31
C PRO A 403 11.71 18.90 24.27
N SER A 404 10.89 19.96 24.29
CA SER A 404 9.81 20.15 23.30
C SER A 404 10.33 20.33 21.86
N SER A 405 11.54 20.87 21.70
CA SER A 405 12.28 20.93 20.44
C SER A 405 13.57 20.14 20.55
N TRP A 406 13.95 19.41 19.49
CA TRP A 406 15.15 18.57 19.48
C TRP A 406 16.45 19.34 19.78
N GLY A 407 16.52 20.59 19.29
CA GLY A 407 17.68 21.47 19.37
C GLY A 407 18.48 21.55 18.06
N SER A 408 19.49 22.44 18.02
CA SER A 408 20.27 22.75 16.83
C SER A 408 21.44 21.79 16.55
N THR A 409 21.72 20.85 17.46
CA THR A 409 22.82 19.88 17.30
C THR A 409 22.24 18.52 16.92
N ALA A 410 22.54 18.06 15.71
CA ALA A 410 22.17 16.75 15.21
C ALA A 410 23.40 16.16 14.48
N ASN A 411 24.14 15.28 15.16
CA ASN A 411 25.22 14.54 14.53
C ASN A 411 24.66 13.21 14.00
N GLN A 412 24.70 13.02 12.68
CA GLN A 412 24.22 11.81 12.02
C GLN A 412 25.35 10.80 11.84
N SER A 413 25.06 9.53 12.10
CA SER A 413 25.97 8.40 11.85
C SER A 413 25.19 7.23 11.28
N ASN A 414 25.85 6.35 10.53
CA ASN A 414 25.27 5.13 9.97
C ASN A 414 25.03 4.02 11.01
N TRP A 415 24.67 4.34 12.25
CA TRP A 415 24.43 3.30 13.28
C TRP A 415 22.93 3.14 13.50
N ILE A 416 22.44 1.91 13.36
CA ILE A 416 21.05 1.53 13.56
C ILE A 416 20.91 0.95 14.96
N TYR A 417 20.00 1.53 15.76
CA TYR A 417 19.66 1.09 17.11
C TYR A 417 18.33 0.34 17.14
N TYR A 418 18.17 -0.53 18.12
CA TYR A 418 17.02 -1.43 18.23
C TYR A 418 15.91 -0.81 19.08
N ILE A 419 14.99 -0.14 18.39
CA ILE A 419 13.89 0.60 18.94
C ILE A 419 12.70 0.49 18.00
N TYR A 420 11.51 0.23 18.51
CA TYR A 420 10.27 0.24 17.74
C TYR A 420 9.13 0.88 18.51
N ALA A 421 8.09 1.31 17.80
CA ALA A 421 6.83 1.76 18.35
C ALA A 421 5.73 0.73 18.03
N ASN A 422 4.83 0.52 18.98
CA ASN A 422 3.60 -0.24 18.73
C ASN A 422 2.53 0.72 18.24
N TYR A 423 1.92 0.40 17.10
CA TYR A 423 0.85 1.22 16.54
C TYR A 423 -0.36 0.38 16.16
N THR A 424 -1.52 1.01 16.16
CA THR A 424 -2.76 0.45 15.64
C THR A 424 -3.10 1.17 14.36
N PRO A 425 -3.08 0.49 13.20
CA PRO A 425 -3.55 1.07 11.95
C PRO A 425 -4.95 1.62 12.12
N SER A 426 -5.23 2.74 11.46
CA SER A 426 -6.56 3.34 11.39
C SER A 426 -7.45 2.53 10.44
N SER A 427 -7.66 1.24 10.74
CA SER A 427 -8.51 0.28 10.02
C SER A 427 -8.33 0.20 8.50
N GLY A 428 -7.38 -0.61 8.03
CA GLY A 428 -7.58 -1.47 6.86
C GLY A 428 -8.17 -2.80 7.34
N SER A 429 -9.48 -3.00 7.19
CA SER A 429 -10.15 -4.24 7.63
C SER A 429 -9.70 -5.44 6.80
N ASP A 430 -9.50 -6.55 7.50
CA ASP A 430 -9.31 -7.91 7.02
C ASP A 430 -10.23 -8.36 5.87
N ASN A 431 -9.72 -9.37 5.17
CA ASN A 431 -10.30 -10.12 4.05
C ASN A 431 -11.79 -10.55 4.23
N ASN A 432 -12.74 -9.79 3.67
CA ASN A 432 -13.90 -10.31 2.92
C ASN A 432 -14.74 -9.17 2.32
N GLY A 433 -14.94 -9.19 0.99
CA GLY A 433 -16.08 -8.59 0.28
C GLY A 433 -16.43 -7.11 0.55
N GLY A 434 -15.89 -6.22 -0.29
CA GLY A 434 -16.34 -4.83 -0.43
C GLY A 434 -15.29 -3.80 0.00
N SER A 435 -14.53 -3.25 -0.95
CA SER A 435 -13.56 -2.20 -0.65
C SER A 435 -14.30 -0.91 -0.31
N SER A 436 -14.32 -0.59 0.98
CA SER A 436 -14.79 0.67 1.54
C SER A 436 -13.59 1.62 1.61
N THR A 437 -13.51 2.59 0.70
CA THR A 437 -12.39 3.55 0.64
C THR A 437 -12.78 4.84 1.36
N THR A 438 -12.08 5.20 2.44
CA THR A 438 -12.28 6.48 3.14
C THR A 438 -11.68 7.62 2.32
N THR A 439 -12.53 8.48 1.78
CA THR A 439 -12.17 9.66 0.99
C THR A 439 -12.54 10.93 1.77
N ARG A 440 -11.88 12.06 1.48
CA ARG A 440 -12.17 13.36 2.11
C ARG A 440 -12.89 14.30 1.15
N VAL A 441 -14.08 14.76 1.51
CA VAL A 441 -14.89 15.73 0.74
C VAL A 441 -15.02 17.04 1.52
N GLY A 442 -14.71 18.17 0.88
CA GLY A 442 -14.74 19.51 1.50
C GLY A 442 -13.46 20.32 1.29
N TYR A 443 -13.22 21.29 2.17
CA TYR A 443 -12.29 22.41 1.98
C TYR A 443 -11.07 22.27 2.90
N LYS A 444 -9.95 21.82 2.31
CA LYS A 444 -8.74 21.43 3.05
C LYS A 444 -7.63 22.50 3.05
N ASN A 445 -7.68 23.43 2.10
CA ASN A 445 -6.63 24.43 1.88
C ASN A 445 -6.76 25.57 2.89
N LEU A 446 -5.83 25.63 3.84
CA LEU A 446 -5.79 26.65 4.89
C LEU A 446 -5.93 28.06 4.31
N GLY A 447 -6.94 28.79 4.80
CA GLY A 447 -7.16 30.18 4.42
C GLY A 447 -6.20 31.16 5.08
N ASP A 448 -5.85 32.22 4.36
CA ASP A 448 -4.95 33.28 4.85
C ASP A 448 -5.66 34.30 5.76
N LEU A 449 -7.00 34.28 5.82
CA LEU A 449 -7.80 35.21 6.62
C LEU A 449 -8.40 34.48 7.83
N VAL A 450 -8.54 35.20 8.94
CA VAL A 450 -9.15 34.70 10.17
C VAL A 450 -10.48 35.43 10.38
N SER A 451 -11.55 34.66 10.61
CA SER A 451 -12.86 35.25 10.89
C SER A 451 -12.89 35.84 12.29
N ALA A 452 -13.60 36.96 12.45
CA ALA A 452 -13.93 37.44 13.78
C ALA A 452 -14.67 36.34 14.55
N ALA A 453 -14.26 36.16 15.80
CA ALA A 453 -14.84 35.21 16.72
C ALA A 453 -16.38 35.40 16.75
N ALA A 454 -17.13 34.36 16.41
CA ALA A 454 -18.58 34.38 16.55
C ALA A 454 -19.12 32.98 16.91
N SER A 455 -20.16 32.97 17.73
CA SER A 455 -20.89 31.76 18.15
C SER A 455 -22.04 31.39 17.21
N ASN A 456 -22.30 32.20 16.18
CA ASN A 456 -23.34 31.91 15.20
C ASN A 456 -23.03 30.65 14.40
N ARG A 457 -24.04 29.81 14.23
CA ARG A 457 -23.97 28.59 13.44
C ARG A 457 -23.73 28.90 11.99
N ARG A 458 -22.81 28.15 11.40
CA ARG A 458 -22.42 28.29 10.00
C ARG A 458 -22.39 26.94 9.32
N ALA A 459 -22.44 26.94 8.00
CA ALA A 459 -22.29 25.74 7.20
C ALA A 459 -21.58 26.01 5.88
N MET A 460 -20.84 25.01 5.40
CA MET A 460 -20.21 24.99 4.08
C MET A 460 -20.90 23.96 3.19
N PRO A 461 -21.33 24.33 1.97
CA PRO A 461 -21.92 23.38 1.03
C PRO A 461 -20.84 22.44 0.48
N ILE A 462 -21.17 21.18 0.28
CA ILE A 462 -20.33 20.20 -0.41
C ILE A 462 -21.18 19.41 -1.41
N ASP A 463 -20.55 18.96 -2.50
CA ASP A 463 -21.15 18.02 -3.43
C ASP A 463 -20.45 16.67 -3.26
N MET A 464 -21.24 15.63 -2.99
CA MET A 464 -20.70 14.28 -2.84
C MET A 464 -20.25 13.76 -4.20
N PRO A 465 -19.01 13.30 -4.35
CA PRO A 465 -18.52 12.85 -5.66
C PRO A 465 -19.01 11.43 -6.01
N SER A 466 -19.44 10.64 -5.02
CA SER A 466 -19.92 9.27 -5.20
C SER A 466 -20.83 8.85 -4.04
N ASP A 467 -21.55 7.75 -4.22
CA ASP A 467 -22.28 7.09 -3.14
C ASP A 467 -21.32 6.68 -2.01
N GLY A 468 -21.79 6.73 -0.76
CA GLY A 468 -20.97 6.37 0.41
C GLY A 468 -21.62 6.65 1.75
N GLN A 469 -20.79 6.70 2.80
CA GLN A 469 -21.20 7.08 4.16
C GLN A 469 -20.22 8.09 4.76
N ILE A 470 -20.71 9.26 5.20
CA ILE A 470 -19.91 10.19 6.00
C ILE A 470 -19.80 9.65 7.42
N THR A 471 -18.57 9.58 7.95
CA THR A 471 -18.30 9.00 9.28
C THR A 471 -17.79 10.04 10.29
N SER A 472 -17.14 11.11 9.82
CA SER A 472 -16.62 12.18 10.69
C SER A 472 -16.51 13.51 9.95
N ILE A 473 -16.42 14.59 10.73
CA ILE A 473 -16.19 15.95 10.24
C ILE A 473 -14.91 16.49 10.91
N SER A 474 -14.04 17.10 10.11
CA SER A 474 -12.82 17.78 10.56
C SER A 474 -12.94 19.28 10.33
N MET A 475 -12.57 20.06 11.35
CA MET A 475 -12.64 21.51 11.37
C MET A 475 -11.28 22.10 11.78
N TYR A 476 -10.78 23.09 11.05
CA TYR A 476 -9.60 23.86 11.49
C TYR A 476 -10.05 25.09 12.28
N HIS A 477 -9.47 25.34 13.44
CA HIS A 477 -9.74 26.53 14.26
C HIS A 477 -8.45 27.05 14.92
N GLU A 478 -8.44 28.30 15.41
CA GLU A 478 -7.25 28.94 16.04
C GLU A 478 -7.05 28.55 17.52
N GLY A 479 -7.74 27.52 17.98
CA GLY A 479 -7.86 27.18 19.40
C GLY A 479 -8.99 27.94 20.09
N GLY A 480 -9.51 27.39 21.18
CA GLY A 480 -10.63 27.98 21.91
C GLY A 480 -10.87 27.31 23.26
N SER A 481 -11.96 27.68 23.92
CA SER A 481 -12.45 27.10 25.17
C SER A 481 -13.86 26.52 24.99
N ASN A 482 -14.32 25.74 25.98
CA ASN A 482 -15.64 25.13 26.03
C ASN A 482 -15.89 24.16 24.85
N ASP A 483 -17.14 23.94 24.46
CA ASP A 483 -17.50 22.86 23.54
C ASP A 483 -17.83 23.32 22.10
N MET A 484 -17.75 22.37 21.16
CA MET A 484 -18.25 22.49 19.79
C MET A 484 -19.15 21.31 19.42
N THR A 485 -20.03 21.56 18.45
CA THR A 485 -20.81 20.51 17.79
C THR A 485 -20.72 20.68 16.27
N LEU A 486 -20.55 19.58 15.54
CA LEU A 486 -20.57 19.53 14.08
C LEU A 486 -21.78 18.73 13.59
N ALA A 487 -22.27 19.01 12.39
CA ALA A 487 -23.43 18.33 11.82
C ALA A 487 -23.41 18.28 10.29
N VAL A 488 -24.08 17.27 9.74
CA VAL A 488 -24.37 17.15 8.30
C VAL A 488 -25.83 17.51 8.09
N TYR A 489 -26.10 18.44 7.19
CA TYR A 489 -27.46 18.77 6.73
C TYR A 489 -27.62 18.45 5.23
N ASP A 490 -28.82 18.06 4.83
CA ASP A 490 -29.23 18.07 3.43
C ASP A 490 -29.62 19.50 2.99
N GLY A 491 -29.93 19.66 1.70
CA GLY A 491 -30.64 20.83 1.20
C GLY A 491 -30.53 20.96 -0.31
N SER A 492 -31.41 21.76 -0.90
CA SER A 492 -31.38 22.08 -2.33
C SER A 492 -30.87 23.51 -2.54
N GLY A 493 -30.00 23.71 -3.54
CA GLY A 493 -29.47 25.03 -3.89
C GLY A 493 -28.43 25.57 -2.91
N THR A 494 -28.75 26.66 -2.22
CA THR A 494 -27.77 27.47 -1.46
C THR A 494 -28.00 27.50 0.05
N THR A 495 -28.94 26.71 0.59
CA THR A 495 -29.24 26.69 2.05
C THR A 495 -29.44 25.28 2.60
N PRO A 496 -28.93 24.98 3.82
CA PRO A 496 -29.22 23.73 4.53
C PRO A 496 -30.71 23.62 4.92
N GLN A 497 -31.24 22.40 5.03
CA GLN A 497 -32.64 22.12 5.39
C GLN A 497 -32.76 21.16 6.58
N ASN A 498 -32.54 19.85 6.42
CA ASN A 498 -32.75 18.83 7.45
C ASN A 498 -31.41 18.26 7.94
N ARG A 499 -31.28 18.04 9.25
CA ARG A 499 -30.09 17.43 9.85
C ARG A 499 -30.08 15.93 9.57
N LEU A 500 -29.04 15.46 8.90
CA LEU A 500 -28.82 14.03 8.60
C LEU A 500 -27.95 13.35 9.67
N GLY A 501 -26.99 14.08 10.23
CA GLY A 501 -26.06 13.56 11.24
C GLY A 501 -25.51 14.66 12.14
N ILE A 502 -25.01 14.26 13.30
CA ILE A 502 -24.48 15.16 14.34
C ILE A 502 -23.31 14.47 15.04
N THR A 503 -22.35 15.23 15.56
CA THR A 503 -21.30 14.75 16.45
C THR A 503 -21.74 14.86 17.92
N PRO A 504 -21.10 14.14 18.85
CA PRO A 504 -21.18 14.48 20.26
C PRO A 504 -20.71 15.92 20.51
N ILE A 505 -21.21 16.53 21.58
CA ILE A 505 -20.67 17.77 22.16
C ILE A 505 -19.22 17.48 22.57
N THR A 506 -18.26 18.23 22.03
CA THR A 506 -16.83 17.93 22.18
C THR A 506 -16.05 19.18 22.56
N PRO A 507 -15.16 19.13 23.56
CA PRO A 507 -14.31 20.27 23.92
C PRO A 507 -13.47 20.76 22.74
N VAL A 508 -13.40 22.08 22.58
CA VAL A 508 -12.52 22.73 21.61
C VAL A 508 -11.06 22.58 22.06
N ASN A 509 -10.18 22.18 21.15
CA ASN A 509 -8.75 22.17 21.46
C ASN A 509 -8.25 23.59 21.80
N ASN A 510 -7.41 23.72 22.83
CA ASN A 510 -6.88 25.01 23.29
C ASN A 510 -5.88 25.66 22.31
N SER A 511 -5.42 24.93 21.30
CA SER A 511 -4.43 25.36 20.31
C SER A 511 -4.96 25.27 18.89
N ALA A 512 -4.41 26.08 18.01
CA ALA A 512 -4.75 26.05 16.59
C ALA A 512 -4.45 24.70 15.95
N GLY A 513 -5.35 24.21 15.09
CA GLY A 513 -5.19 22.93 14.41
C GLY A 513 -6.48 22.36 13.84
N TRP A 514 -6.34 21.23 13.14
CA TRP A 514 -7.48 20.41 12.73
C TRP A 514 -7.96 19.58 13.91
N GLN A 515 -9.27 19.64 14.18
CA GLN A 515 -9.95 18.78 15.14
C GLN A 515 -10.97 17.93 14.39
N THR A 516 -10.81 16.60 14.45
CA THR A 516 -11.69 15.62 13.81
C THR A 516 -12.62 15.00 14.84
N ILE A 517 -13.92 15.01 14.57
CA ILE A 517 -14.93 14.46 15.46
C ILE A 517 -15.81 13.49 14.67
N ASN A 518 -15.96 12.27 15.19
CA ASN A 518 -16.83 11.25 14.61
C ASN A 518 -18.30 11.65 14.76
N LEU A 519 -19.10 11.37 13.75
CA LEU A 519 -20.56 11.47 13.87
C LEU A 519 -21.05 10.39 14.84
N GLU A 520 -22.12 10.69 15.59
CA GLU A 520 -22.77 9.71 16.46
C GLU A 520 -23.28 8.50 15.68
N GLN A 521 -23.70 8.73 14.43
CA GLN A 521 -24.08 7.70 13.47
C GLN A 521 -23.58 8.10 12.07
N PRO A 522 -23.05 7.17 11.25
CA PRO A 522 -22.69 7.45 9.87
C PRO A 522 -23.89 7.94 9.04
N VAL A 523 -23.65 8.86 8.10
CA VAL A 523 -24.68 9.41 7.20
C VAL A 523 -24.50 8.82 5.81
N SER A 524 -25.46 8.03 5.34
CA SER A 524 -25.48 7.53 3.95
C SER A 524 -25.75 8.66 2.96
N VAL A 525 -24.98 8.67 1.87
CA VAL A 525 -25.02 9.73 0.86
C VAL A 525 -24.94 9.16 -0.55
N SER A 526 -25.46 9.91 -1.51
CA SER A 526 -25.43 9.55 -2.94
C SER A 526 -24.52 10.45 -3.76
N ALA A 527 -24.03 9.94 -4.88
CA ALA A 527 -23.26 10.69 -5.87
C ALA A 527 -24.04 11.93 -6.33
N ASN A 528 -23.35 13.06 -6.39
CA ASN A 528 -23.85 14.40 -6.68
C ASN A 528 -24.89 14.94 -5.69
N GLN A 529 -25.05 14.31 -4.52
CA GLN A 529 -25.91 14.86 -3.47
C GLN A 529 -25.28 16.12 -2.88
N ARG A 530 -26.04 17.22 -2.88
CA ARG A 530 -25.69 18.47 -2.19
C ARG A 530 -25.92 18.33 -0.70
N LEU A 531 -24.88 18.55 0.10
CA LEU A 531 -24.92 18.53 1.56
C LEU A 531 -24.28 19.79 2.13
N PHE A 532 -24.41 19.96 3.44
CA PHE A 532 -23.85 21.09 4.18
C PHE A 532 -23.16 20.60 5.46
N LEU A 533 -21.87 20.89 5.59
CA LEU A 533 -21.11 20.64 6.81
C LEU A 533 -21.24 21.85 7.73
N ALA A 534 -21.95 21.68 8.84
CA ALA A 534 -22.30 22.73 9.78
C ALA A 534 -21.49 22.63 11.08
N TRP A 535 -21.27 23.78 11.71
CA TRP A 535 -20.59 23.88 13.01
C TRP A 535 -21.20 24.99 13.87
N VAL A 536 -21.07 24.82 15.18
CA VAL A 536 -21.40 25.81 16.20
C VAL A 536 -20.45 25.62 17.39
N TYR A 537 -20.02 26.73 17.98
CA TYR A 537 -19.16 26.75 19.16
C TYR A 537 -19.92 27.38 20.32
N GLU A 538 -19.69 26.90 21.52
CA GLU A 538 -20.22 27.49 22.75
C GLU A 538 -19.66 28.90 22.95
N ASP A 539 -18.33 29.00 22.99
CA ASP A 539 -17.63 30.26 22.92
C ASP A 539 -17.30 30.64 21.49
N SER A 540 -17.16 31.94 21.24
CA SER A 540 -16.77 32.41 19.92
C SER A 540 -15.34 31.98 19.60
N VAL A 541 -15.17 31.11 18.60
CA VAL A 541 -13.87 30.62 18.13
C VAL A 541 -13.51 31.25 16.78
N GLU A 542 -12.25 31.64 16.64
CA GLU A 542 -11.70 32.14 15.39
C GLU A 542 -11.41 30.99 14.42
N VAL A 543 -11.81 31.18 13.17
CA VAL A 543 -11.72 30.15 12.14
C VAL A 543 -11.15 30.74 10.85
N ARG A 544 -10.23 30.03 10.22
CA ARG A 544 -9.63 30.42 8.94
C ARG A 544 -10.55 30.27 7.75
N TYR A 545 -10.46 31.23 6.84
CA TYR A 545 -11.19 31.25 5.58
C TYR A 545 -10.39 31.94 4.48
N TYR A 546 -10.82 31.73 3.24
CA TYR A 546 -10.41 32.52 2.08
C TYR A 546 -11.64 32.94 1.28
N SER A 547 -11.46 33.88 0.35
CA SER A 547 -12.56 34.31 -0.53
C SER A 547 -12.73 33.34 -1.69
N GLY A 548 -13.95 32.85 -1.92
CA GLY A 548 -14.28 31.90 -2.97
C GLY A 548 -15.77 31.54 -3.03
N THR A 549 -16.11 30.67 -3.99
CA THR A 549 -17.47 30.14 -4.16
C THR A 549 -17.43 28.62 -4.33
N PRO A 550 -18.40 27.88 -3.78
CA PRO A 550 -19.48 28.37 -2.94
C PRO A 550 -18.96 28.72 -1.53
N GLY A 551 -19.41 29.86 -0.99
CA GLY A 551 -19.02 30.32 0.34
C GLY A 551 -20.05 29.95 1.42
N ARG A 552 -19.78 30.38 2.65
CA ARG A 552 -20.55 30.01 3.84
C ARG A 552 -22.03 30.37 3.76
N ILE A 553 -22.83 29.58 4.45
CA ILE A 553 -24.16 29.95 4.94
C ILE A 553 -24.03 30.24 6.43
N ASN A 554 -24.59 31.36 6.88
CA ASN A 554 -24.60 31.77 8.28
C ASN A 554 -26.05 31.88 8.76
N SER A 555 -26.35 31.29 9.91
CA SER A 555 -27.60 31.52 10.64
C SER A 555 -27.40 32.61 11.71
N ASN A 556 -28.46 33.32 12.07
CA ASN A 556 -28.47 34.20 13.25
C ASN A 556 -28.69 33.44 14.58
N GLN A 557 -28.78 32.11 14.53
CA GLN A 557 -28.85 31.23 15.71
C GLN A 557 -27.45 30.74 16.09
N GLY A 558 -27.14 30.71 17.37
CA GLY A 558 -25.85 30.25 17.91
C GLY A 558 -25.94 28.94 18.69
N TRP A 559 -25.08 28.83 19.71
CA TRP A 559 -25.11 27.75 20.68
C TRP A 559 -26.43 27.69 21.44
N SER A 560 -26.97 26.48 21.58
CA SER A 560 -28.19 26.19 22.33
C SER A 560 -27.97 24.86 23.05
N ASP A 561 -27.07 24.87 24.06
CA ASP A 561 -26.62 23.69 24.79
C ASP A 561 -26.05 22.58 23.87
N GLY A 562 -25.31 23.01 22.84
CA GLY A 562 -24.71 22.11 21.85
C GLY A 562 -25.69 21.47 20.88
N ILE A 563 -26.99 21.74 21.01
CA ILE A 563 -28.02 21.15 20.17
C ILE A 563 -28.01 21.81 18.79
N MET A 564 -27.69 21.00 17.77
CA MET A 564 -27.99 21.33 16.39
C MET A 564 -29.44 20.94 16.08
N PRO A 565 -30.44 21.83 15.88
CA PRO A 565 -31.82 21.50 15.52
C PRO A 565 -31.95 20.56 14.32
N SER A 566 -33.03 19.77 14.31
CA SER A 566 -33.36 18.85 13.22
C SER A 566 -33.65 19.55 11.89
N PHE A 567 -34.05 20.82 11.95
CA PHE A 567 -34.25 21.70 10.79
C PHE A 567 -33.34 22.91 10.91
N TRP A 568 -32.82 23.40 9.79
CA TRP A 568 -32.04 24.64 9.75
C TRP A 568 -32.93 25.82 10.11
N GLN A 569 -32.55 26.55 11.16
CA GLN A 569 -33.34 27.65 11.71
C GLN A 569 -32.57 28.97 11.63
N GLY A 570 -33.31 30.08 11.55
CA GLY A 570 -32.78 31.45 11.55
C GLY A 570 -32.69 32.10 10.17
N ASN A 571 -32.45 33.40 10.15
CA ASN A 571 -32.20 34.14 8.91
C ASN A 571 -30.86 33.71 8.32
N THR A 572 -30.88 33.27 7.07
CA THR A 572 -29.69 32.80 6.35
C THR A 572 -29.03 33.95 5.59
N ALA A 573 -27.76 34.20 5.93
CA ALA A 573 -26.90 35.10 5.16
C ALA A 573 -25.84 34.28 4.42
N GLN A 574 -25.59 34.62 3.16
CA GLN A 574 -24.55 34.02 2.34
C GLN A 574 -23.39 34.99 2.13
N SER A 575 -22.22 34.42 1.89
CA SER A 575 -21.01 35.18 1.57
C SER A 575 -20.13 34.39 0.61
N ASN A 576 -19.02 34.99 0.21
CA ASN A 576 -17.93 34.33 -0.48
C ASN A 576 -16.83 33.79 0.47
N TRP A 577 -17.06 33.59 1.77
CA TRP A 577 -16.00 33.06 2.65
C TRP A 577 -16.06 31.54 2.67
N VAL A 578 -14.95 30.90 2.32
CA VAL A 578 -14.79 29.44 2.28
C VAL A 578 -13.98 29.02 3.49
N TYR A 579 -14.61 28.29 4.42
CA TYR A 579 -13.96 27.83 5.65
C TYR A 579 -13.30 26.47 5.51
N ASN A 580 -12.28 26.24 6.33
CA ASN A 580 -11.54 25.00 6.41
C ASN A 580 -12.28 23.91 7.18
N ILE A 581 -13.13 23.18 6.45
CA ILE A 581 -13.93 22.07 6.96
C ILE A 581 -14.05 20.98 5.90
N TYR A 582 -13.88 19.72 6.31
CA TYR A 582 -14.12 18.58 5.43
C TYR A 582 -14.74 17.41 6.20
N ALA A 583 -15.36 16.50 5.46
CA ALA A 583 -15.88 15.25 5.98
C ALA A 583 -15.04 14.08 5.48
N ASN A 584 -14.81 13.09 6.35
CA ASN A 584 -14.33 11.78 5.93
C ASN A 584 -15.55 10.93 5.59
N TYR A 585 -15.58 10.37 4.38
CA TYR A 585 -16.67 9.52 3.93
C TYR A 585 -16.15 8.29 3.20
N THR A 586 -16.77 7.15 3.44
CA THR A 586 -16.38 5.86 2.86
C THR A 586 -17.18 5.55 1.62
N THR A 587 -16.53 5.17 0.52
CA THR A 587 -17.21 4.76 -0.72
C THR A 587 -17.09 3.26 -0.90
N THR A 588 -18.20 2.59 -1.20
CA THR A 588 -18.19 1.21 -1.65
C THR A 588 -18.12 1.19 -3.17
N SER A 589 -16.96 0.87 -3.71
CA SER A 589 -16.81 0.71 -5.16
C SER A 589 -17.11 -0.75 -5.54
N PHE A 590 -18.23 -0.97 -6.23
CA PHE A 590 -18.42 -2.21 -6.98
C PHE A 590 -17.67 -2.08 -8.31
N LYS A 591 -16.61 -2.87 -8.50
CA LYS A 591 -15.95 -2.96 -9.81
C LYS A 591 -16.94 -3.55 -10.82
N SER A 592 -17.37 -2.74 -11.78
CA SER A 592 -17.99 -3.26 -13.00
C SER A 592 -16.91 -3.98 -13.80
N SER A 593 -16.91 -5.32 -13.76
CA SER A 593 -16.03 -6.13 -14.58
C SER A 593 -16.54 -6.15 -16.02
N THR A 594 -15.66 -5.82 -16.96
CA THR A 594 -15.84 -5.96 -18.40
C THR A 594 -16.29 -7.37 -18.80
N LYS A 595 -17.22 -7.43 -19.76
CA LYS A 595 -17.83 -8.65 -20.33
C LYS A 595 -16.76 -9.70 -20.72
N LYS A 596 -16.75 -10.83 -20.01
CA LYS A 596 -16.17 -12.11 -20.47
C LYS A 596 -17.26 -13.17 -20.45
N GLY A 597 -17.37 -13.96 -21.52
CA GLY A 597 -18.49 -14.86 -21.80
C GLY A 597 -18.79 -15.79 -20.63
N VAL A 598 -20.04 -15.79 -20.19
CA VAL A 598 -20.50 -16.55 -19.04
C VAL A 598 -20.94 -17.94 -19.49
N ASN A 599 -20.12 -18.94 -19.19
CA ASN A 599 -20.54 -20.32 -18.98
C ASN A 599 -19.57 -20.88 -17.94
N ASP A 600 -19.81 -20.60 -16.66
CA ASP A 600 -19.47 -21.51 -15.57
C ASP A 600 -20.19 -21.07 -14.29
N ASN A 601 -20.81 -22.06 -13.64
CA ASN A 601 -21.62 -21.89 -12.44
C ASN A 601 -20.72 -21.78 -11.21
N GLU A 602 -20.23 -20.59 -10.90
CA GLU A 602 -19.56 -20.35 -9.63
C GLU A 602 -20.58 -19.89 -8.56
N SER A 603 -20.97 -20.82 -7.68
CA SER A 603 -21.60 -20.47 -6.40
C SER A 603 -20.53 -20.31 -5.33
N ILE A 604 -20.67 -19.24 -4.56
CA ILE A 604 -20.01 -19.02 -3.26
C ILE A 604 -20.31 -20.20 -2.33
N ILE A 605 -19.32 -20.51 -1.50
CA ILE A 605 -19.10 -21.69 -0.65
C ILE A 605 -20.29 -22.03 0.27
N ASP A 606 -20.91 -23.21 0.06
CA ASP A 606 -21.44 -24.11 1.11
C ASP A 606 -21.69 -25.50 0.47
N THR A 607 -20.90 -26.50 0.87
CA THR A 607 -20.91 -27.86 0.32
C THR A 607 -22.13 -28.71 0.72
N SER A 608 -22.98 -28.25 1.65
CA SER A 608 -24.10 -29.06 2.16
C SER A 608 -25.37 -29.01 1.29
N LEU A 609 -25.69 -27.86 0.68
CA LEU A 609 -26.88 -27.71 -0.19
C LEU A 609 -26.57 -28.02 -1.66
N LYS A 610 -25.34 -27.72 -2.12
CA LYS A 610 -24.87 -27.92 -3.51
C LYS A 610 -24.99 -29.37 -3.99
N ASN A 611 -24.75 -30.34 -3.09
CA ASN A 611 -24.85 -31.76 -3.41
C ASN A 611 -26.29 -32.28 -3.43
N ASN A 612 -27.25 -31.51 -2.90
CA ASN A 612 -28.59 -31.99 -2.56
C ASN A 612 -29.71 -31.31 -3.33
N ILE A 613 -29.49 -30.11 -3.88
CA ILE A 613 -30.49 -29.38 -4.67
C ILE A 613 -29.94 -29.09 -6.06
N THR A 614 -30.65 -29.52 -7.10
CA THR A 614 -30.31 -29.27 -8.51
C THR A 614 -31.36 -28.38 -9.16
N LEU A 615 -30.92 -27.31 -9.82
CA LEU A 615 -31.82 -26.47 -10.61
C LEU A 615 -32.05 -27.08 -12.00
N LYS A 616 -33.31 -27.21 -12.41
CA LYS A 616 -33.72 -27.54 -13.78
C LYS A 616 -34.60 -26.42 -14.31
N SER A 617 -34.09 -25.68 -15.29
CA SER A 617 -34.89 -24.70 -16.04
C SER A 617 -35.39 -25.34 -17.33
N SER A 618 -36.67 -25.18 -17.64
CA SER A 618 -37.23 -25.56 -18.93
C SER A 618 -37.13 -24.38 -19.90
N LEU A 619 -36.68 -24.62 -21.14
CA LEU A 619 -36.62 -23.59 -22.19
C LEU A 619 -37.99 -23.31 -22.83
N VAL A 620 -39.03 -24.08 -22.50
CA VAL A 620 -40.34 -24.07 -23.18
C VAL A 620 -41.48 -23.75 -22.22
N LYS A 621 -41.25 -23.87 -20.92
CA LYS A 621 -42.25 -23.63 -19.88
C LYS A 621 -41.75 -22.48 -19.02
N ASN A 622 -42.63 -21.52 -18.74
CA ASN A 622 -42.36 -20.36 -17.89
C ASN A 622 -42.24 -20.76 -16.41
N ASP A 623 -41.54 -21.84 -16.11
CA ASP A 623 -41.36 -22.45 -14.80
C ASP A 623 -39.88 -22.63 -14.44
N LEU A 624 -39.57 -22.40 -13.17
CA LEU A 624 -38.28 -22.69 -12.58
C LEU A 624 -38.44 -23.87 -11.62
N THR A 625 -37.78 -24.99 -11.89
CA THR A 625 -37.93 -26.22 -11.12
C THR A 625 -36.67 -26.55 -10.32
N PHE A 626 -36.78 -26.71 -9.01
CA PHE A 626 -35.71 -27.23 -8.16
C PHE A 626 -35.97 -28.69 -7.82
N VAL A 627 -34.98 -29.55 -8.07
CA VAL A 627 -35.00 -30.95 -7.68
C VAL A 627 -34.28 -31.08 -6.34
N ASN A 628 -35.01 -31.47 -5.31
CA ASN A 628 -34.49 -31.71 -3.98
C ASN A 628 -34.21 -33.22 -3.83
N ASN A 629 -32.95 -33.60 -3.93
CA ASN A 629 -32.53 -35.00 -3.98
C ASN A 629 -32.57 -35.69 -2.61
N ASN A 630 -32.46 -34.92 -1.52
CA ASN A 630 -32.36 -35.43 -0.15
C ASN A 630 -33.43 -34.86 0.81
N SER A 631 -34.58 -34.41 0.29
CA SER A 631 -35.75 -33.94 1.05
C SER A 631 -35.44 -32.86 2.11
N ILE A 632 -34.50 -31.96 1.81
CA ILE A 632 -34.13 -30.84 2.69
C ILE A 632 -35.26 -29.82 2.75
N THR A 633 -35.61 -29.30 3.93
CA THR A 633 -36.61 -28.24 4.05
C THR A 633 -36.04 -26.90 3.59
N VAL A 634 -36.56 -26.39 2.48
CA VAL A 634 -36.31 -25.02 2.00
C VAL A 634 -37.29 -24.09 2.71
N SER A 635 -36.80 -23.11 3.47
CA SER A 635 -37.61 -22.16 4.24
C SER A 635 -38.06 -20.95 3.41
N LYS A 636 -37.24 -20.51 2.45
CA LYS A 636 -37.49 -19.32 1.64
C LYS A 636 -36.85 -19.43 0.25
N ILE A 637 -37.52 -18.89 -0.76
CA ILE A 637 -36.93 -18.67 -2.09
C ILE A 637 -37.15 -17.22 -2.49
N SER A 638 -36.06 -16.51 -2.81
CA SER A 638 -36.09 -15.10 -3.24
C SER A 638 -35.46 -14.98 -4.62
N ILE A 639 -36.12 -14.30 -5.54
CA ILE A 639 -35.65 -13.98 -6.89
C ILE A 639 -35.36 -12.49 -6.95
N TYR A 640 -34.16 -12.15 -7.38
CA TYR A 640 -33.67 -10.78 -7.52
C TYR A 640 -33.41 -10.47 -8.99
N ASP A 641 -33.76 -9.26 -9.43
CA ASP A 641 -33.28 -8.74 -10.71
C ASP A 641 -31.81 -8.30 -10.60
N ILE A 642 -31.22 -7.85 -11.72
CA ILE A 642 -29.82 -7.39 -11.77
C ILE A 642 -29.53 -6.16 -10.92
N THR A 643 -30.56 -5.44 -10.45
CA THR A 643 -30.41 -4.27 -9.55
C THR A 643 -30.44 -4.67 -8.08
N GLY A 644 -30.67 -5.96 -7.78
CA GLY A 644 -30.80 -6.47 -6.42
C GLY A 644 -32.20 -6.31 -5.84
N LYS A 645 -33.19 -5.88 -6.63
CA LYS A 645 -34.58 -5.76 -6.18
C LYS A 645 -35.24 -7.14 -6.18
N VAL A 646 -35.98 -7.45 -5.11
CA VAL A 646 -36.77 -8.70 -5.02
C VAL A 646 -37.95 -8.61 -5.99
N VAL A 647 -37.97 -9.50 -6.97
CA VAL A 647 -39.01 -9.60 -8.01
C VAL A 647 -39.85 -10.88 -7.91
N GLY A 648 -39.43 -11.83 -7.08
CA GLY A 648 -40.20 -13.03 -6.74
C GLY A 648 -39.87 -13.53 -5.34
N LEU A 649 -40.89 -13.97 -4.59
CA LEU A 649 -40.69 -14.40 -3.21
C LEU A 649 -41.66 -15.53 -2.83
N ILE A 650 -41.13 -16.62 -2.28
CA ILE A 650 -41.91 -17.72 -1.70
C ILE A 650 -41.43 -17.95 -0.27
N ASN A 651 -42.32 -17.74 0.70
CA ASN A 651 -42.03 -17.83 2.14
C ASN A 651 -42.73 -19.05 2.79
N ALA A 652 -42.51 -20.25 2.27
CA ALA A 652 -43.13 -21.46 2.84
C ALA A 652 -42.13 -22.62 2.89
N PRO A 653 -42.11 -23.42 4.00
CA PRO A 653 -41.30 -24.62 4.08
C PRO A 653 -41.67 -25.59 2.95
N GLN A 654 -40.75 -25.84 2.01
CA GLN A 654 -40.92 -26.83 0.95
C GLN A 654 -39.95 -27.99 1.19
N SER A 655 -40.49 -29.18 1.46
CA SER A 655 -39.72 -30.43 1.51
C SER A 655 -39.99 -31.33 0.28
N ASN A 656 -40.73 -30.80 -0.71
CA ASN A 656 -41.09 -31.54 -1.91
C ASN A 656 -39.85 -31.88 -2.73
N LYS A 657 -39.85 -33.07 -3.33
CA LYS A 657 -38.79 -33.52 -4.25
C LYS A 657 -38.66 -32.61 -5.47
N LEU A 658 -39.75 -31.98 -5.89
CA LEU A 658 -39.80 -30.98 -6.95
C LEU A 658 -40.46 -29.71 -6.40
N ILE A 659 -39.78 -28.59 -6.51
CA ILE A 659 -40.29 -27.26 -6.15
C ILE A 659 -40.39 -26.46 -7.44
N ASN A 660 -41.61 -26.19 -7.89
CA ASN A 660 -41.88 -25.44 -9.13
C ASN A 660 -42.28 -24.00 -8.78
N ILE A 661 -41.66 -23.04 -9.46
CA ILE A 661 -41.98 -21.63 -9.34
C ILE A 661 -42.49 -21.13 -10.69
N ASP A 662 -43.70 -20.59 -10.71
CA ASP A 662 -44.20 -19.86 -11.87
C ASP A 662 -43.48 -18.52 -11.97
N VAL A 663 -42.79 -18.33 -13.09
CA VAL A 663 -41.98 -17.15 -13.39
C VAL A 663 -42.51 -16.42 -14.62
N SER A 664 -43.71 -16.74 -15.09
CA SER A 664 -44.33 -16.16 -16.29
C SER A 664 -44.37 -14.64 -16.29
N ASN A 665 -44.56 -14.00 -15.13
CA ASN A 665 -44.66 -12.55 -14.97
C ASN A 665 -43.33 -11.79 -15.02
N LEU A 666 -42.18 -12.48 -15.08
CA LEU A 666 -40.87 -11.84 -15.18
C LEU A 666 -40.50 -11.56 -16.64
N ASP A 667 -39.84 -10.46 -16.94
CA ASP A 667 -39.35 -10.20 -18.31
C ASP A 667 -38.15 -11.09 -18.63
N SER A 668 -37.80 -11.24 -19.92
CA SER A 668 -36.56 -11.92 -20.31
C SER A 668 -35.34 -11.15 -19.79
N GLY A 669 -34.38 -11.88 -19.22
CA GLY A 669 -33.27 -11.26 -18.50
C GLY A 669 -32.55 -12.19 -17.54
N ILE A 670 -31.53 -11.64 -16.88
CA ILE A 670 -30.74 -12.33 -15.86
C ILE A 670 -31.35 -12.08 -14.49
N TYR A 671 -31.53 -13.15 -13.73
CA TYR A 671 -32.01 -13.11 -12.36
C TYR A 671 -31.08 -13.91 -11.44
N PHE A 672 -31.07 -13.53 -10.17
CA PHE A 672 -30.39 -14.27 -9.12
C PHE A 672 -31.41 -14.89 -8.18
N VAL A 673 -31.28 -16.18 -7.90
CA VAL A 673 -32.22 -16.91 -7.06
C VAL A 673 -31.51 -17.40 -5.81
N ASN A 674 -32.01 -16.99 -4.65
CA ASN A 674 -31.54 -17.44 -3.35
C ASN A 674 -32.55 -18.42 -2.75
N LEU A 675 -32.09 -19.61 -2.40
CA LEU A 675 -32.82 -20.56 -1.56
C LEU A 675 -32.23 -20.57 -0.16
N SER A 676 -33.07 -20.38 0.84
CA SER A 676 -32.70 -20.50 2.26
C SER A 676 -33.28 -21.77 2.86
N SER A 677 -32.53 -22.40 3.77
CA SER A 677 -33.02 -23.37 4.75
C SER A 677 -32.98 -22.75 6.16
N SER A 678 -33.17 -23.55 7.21
CA SER A 678 -33.06 -23.04 8.59
C SER A 678 -31.66 -22.53 8.92
N ASN A 679 -30.62 -23.08 8.29
CA ASN A 679 -29.23 -22.83 8.66
C ASN A 679 -28.37 -22.32 7.49
N ASN A 680 -28.77 -22.58 6.24
CA ASN A 680 -27.89 -22.39 5.07
C ASN A 680 -28.61 -21.66 3.92
N ASN A 681 -27.84 -21.11 2.99
CA ASN A 681 -28.33 -20.43 1.79
C ASN A 681 -27.62 -20.97 0.53
N LEU A 682 -28.35 -21.07 -0.58
CA LEU A 682 -27.82 -21.47 -1.88
C LEU A 682 -28.26 -20.47 -2.96
N ASN A 683 -27.31 -19.98 -3.75
CA ASN A 683 -27.55 -18.98 -4.79
C ASN A 683 -27.36 -19.56 -6.19
N PHE A 684 -28.26 -19.21 -7.10
CA PHE A 684 -28.22 -19.58 -8.51
C PHE A 684 -28.29 -18.34 -9.38
N LYS A 685 -27.54 -18.33 -10.48
CA LYS A 685 -27.80 -17.44 -11.61
C LYS A 685 -28.78 -18.14 -12.55
N TRP A 686 -29.87 -17.46 -12.91
CA TRP A 686 -30.85 -17.97 -13.85
C TRP A 686 -31.06 -16.97 -15.00
N LEU A 687 -31.00 -17.47 -16.23
CA LEU A 687 -31.31 -16.70 -17.43
C LEU A 687 -32.73 -17.08 -17.89
N LYS A 688 -33.63 -16.10 -17.90
CA LYS A 688 -34.95 -16.24 -18.52
C LYS A 688 -34.86 -15.73 -19.95
N ASN A 689 -35.11 -16.61 -20.93
CA ASN A 689 -35.14 -16.26 -22.34
C ASN A 689 -36.47 -15.62 -22.74
#